data_AF-A0A351XMI9-F1
#
_entry.id   AF-A0A351XMI9-F1
#
_cell.length_a   1.000
_cell.length_b   1.000
_cell.length_c   1.000
_cell.angle_alpha   90.00
_cell.angle_beta   90.00
_cell.angle_gamma   90.00
#
_symmetry.space_group_name_H-M   'P 1'
#
loop_
_entity.id
_entity.type
_entity.pdbx_description
1 polymer ?
#
loop_
_entity_poly.entity_id
_entity_poly.type
_entity_poly.pdbx_seq_one_letter_code
_entity_poly.pdbx_strand_id
1 'polypeptide(L)'
;ARKMFADLNNLASVDVSYFDTSHLTDTSHMFDGCKSLTSVNFRYTPFTNVRDMSYMFNGCEALANLDLESWNTKSATNMSYMFADCKNLTNLGMRSLNTSSVTNMSHMFYNCENLNNLNINDKGYTNFNTGNVTDMSYMFAGCTRLIDFNQSTIPIELNTAKVTNMKGMFENCKAAVIDVSKFSTSNVTDMSFMFAGCGSLYANTLNSFRTNRVTTMNSMFKECKAYNFMDLSNFETSNVVDMGEMFSNCECGFINMGKFNTAYVKNMYAMFKGCTSLNIDVSKFVTSNVTDMGEMFTDCTNLNAIDFSRFNMSLVKSTSKMFSGCTSLTFITAPANMPITIDLPVTAGYPWYDKDRKECSVMSANTPTTVTYVRNSAPTAPDTSLNMTLPSPTPKVMPSVPPAPTITPRPSSTPVPTITPRPSSTPVPAITPGPSSTPASTVTPGSSSTPKPSRTPRPSRTPKPSASATAAASASPASSASAPASPAPSATAAVSASPAPSGSTSSLKGSTWDIGKASYIVTEDTDELKTVEYSYPLYNTVKVQIPNTIQIEGELYKVTSVAENAFFQNNNIAKVTIGRNVESIGANAFSQCKLLQEVEMGNRLANIGEKCFYQSKRLRKITIKSKILSSVGLQAFSGNASNAVINAPKGRLKKYKKMIGKNYKYKKIQQ
;
A
#
# COMPACT_ATOMS: atom_id res chain seq x y z
N ALA A 1 -26.79 18.03 -23.00
CA ALA A 1 -26.92 16.66 -22.47
C ALA A 1 -26.69 16.58 -20.97
N ARG A 2 -25.95 17.53 -20.37
CA ARG A 2 -25.86 17.69 -18.92
C ARG A 2 -27.24 17.59 -18.24
N LYS A 3 -27.34 16.78 -17.18
CA LYS A 3 -28.55 16.57 -16.36
C LYS A 3 -29.82 16.10 -17.11
N MET A 4 -29.69 15.49 -18.29
CA MET A 4 -30.85 15.16 -19.13
C MET A 4 -31.92 14.30 -18.42
N PHE A 5 -31.50 13.35 -17.59
CA PHE A 5 -32.37 12.45 -16.83
C PHE A 5 -32.18 12.58 -15.32
N ALA A 6 -31.45 13.60 -14.86
CA ALA A 6 -31.09 13.73 -13.45
C ALA A 6 -32.34 13.75 -12.54
N ASP A 7 -32.20 13.13 -11.36
CA ASP A 7 -33.18 13.03 -10.29
C ASP A 7 -34.51 12.36 -10.67
N LEU A 8 -34.58 11.70 -11.84
CA LEU A 8 -35.69 10.83 -12.21
C LEU A 8 -35.64 9.52 -11.40
N ASN A 9 -35.94 9.63 -10.11
CA ASN A 9 -35.78 8.56 -9.12
C ASN A 9 -36.52 7.26 -9.48
N ASN A 10 -37.63 7.35 -10.21
CA ASN A 10 -38.44 6.20 -10.64
C ASN A 10 -38.04 5.64 -12.03
N LEU A 11 -37.04 6.23 -12.71
CA LEU A 11 -36.61 5.78 -14.02
C LEU A 11 -35.89 4.42 -13.89
N ALA A 12 -36.56 3.34 -14.29
CA ALA A 12 -36.01 1.98 -14.17
C ALA A 12 -35.08 1.59 -15.32
N SER A 13 -35.37 2.09 -16.53
CA SER A 13 -34.57 1.85 -17.73
C SER A 13 -34.79 2.97 -18.74
N VAL A 14 -33.83 3.16 -19.64
CA VAL A 14 -33.93 4.14 -20.73
C VAL A 14 -33.16 3.66 -21.95
N ASP A 15 -33.76 3.86 -23.13
CA ASP A 15 -33.10 3.61 -24.40
C ASP A 15 -32.68 4.93 -25.03
N VAL A 16 -31.37 5.13 -25.18
CA VAL A 16 -30.78 6.30 -25.83
C VAL A 16 -30.04 5.91 -27.10
N SER A 17 -30.36 4.75 -27.67
CA SER A 17 -29.76 4.27 -28.91
C SER A 17 -29.92 5.30 -30.03
N TYR A 18 -28.90 5.42 -30.87
CA TYR A 18 -28.85 6.35 -32.00
C TYR A 18 -28.91 7.84 -31.64
N PHE A 19 -28.67 8.23 -30.38
CA PHE A 19 -28.50 9.64 -30.06
C PHE A 19 -27.28 10.20 -30.80
N ASP A 20 -27.48 11.29 -31.54
CA ASP A 20 -26.36 12.04 -32.13
C ASP A 20 -25.65 12.84 -31.04
N THR A 21 -24.49 12.35 -30.63
CA THR A 21 -23.65 12.93 -29.59
C THR A 21 -22.43 13.65 -30.18
N SER A 22 -22.34 13.79 -31.52
CA SER A 22 -21.17 14.34 -32.21
C SER A 22 -20.82 15.78 -31.82
N HIS A 23 -21.82 16.57 -31.41
CA HIS A 23 -21.63 17.96 -30.97
C HIS A 23 -21.52 18.12 -29.45
N LEU A 24 -21.65 17.03 -28.67
CA LEU A 24 -21.62 17.11 -27.22
C LEU A 24 -20.20 17.22 -26.70
N THR A 25 -19.97 18.20 -25.82
CA THR A 25 -18.72 18.34 -25.05
C THR A 25 -18.91 18.01 -23.57
N ASP A 26 -20.16 18.00 -23.08
CA ASP A 26 -20.51 17.84 -21.67
C ASP A 26 -21.76 16.96 -21.52
N THR A 27 -21.56 15.82 -20.88
CA THR A 27 -22.60 14.85 -20.49
C THR A 27 -22.57 14.62 -18.98
N SER A 28 -22.03 15.58 -18.22
CA SER A 28 -21.99 15.51 -16.76
C SER A 28 -23.40 15.38 -16.17
N HIS A 29 -23.50 14.64 -15.07
CA HIS A 29 -24.77 14.41 -14.36
C HIS A 29 -25.91 13.82 -15.20
N MET A 30 -25.67 13.21 -16.38
CA MET A 30 -26.75 12.84 -17.31
C MET A 30 -27.85 11.97 -16.69
N PHE A 31 -27.48 11.05 -15.79
CA PHE A 31 -28.34 10.15 -15.03
C PHE A 31 -28.14 10.30 -13.50
N ASP A 32 -27.62 11.44 -13.06
CA ASP A 32 -27.34 11.70 -11.64
C ASP A 32 -28.62 11.55 -10.79
N GLY A 33 -28.55 10.81 -9.70
CA GLY A 33 -29.68 10.59 -8.79
C GLY A 33 -30.78 9.67 -9.34
N CYS A 34 -30.60 8.99 -10.48
CA CYS A 34 -31.57 8.00 -10.98
C CYS A 34 -31.53 6.70 -10.15
N LYS A 35 -32.05 6.73 -8.92
CA LYS A 35 -31.91 5.64 -7.94
C LYS A 35 -32.46 4.29 -8.38
N SER A 36 -33.56 4.25 -9.14
CA SER A 36 -34.15 3.01 -9.65
C SER A 36 -33.56 2.52 -10.99
N LEU A 37 -32.58 3.24 -11.57
CA LEU A 37 -32.06 2.90 -12.90
C LEU A 37 -31.26 1.60 -12.86
N THR A 38 -31.75 0.61 -13.60
CA THR A 38 -31.14 -0.74 -13.69
C THR A 38 -30.41 -0.97 -15.01
N SER A 39 -30.79 -0.26 -16.08
CA SER A 39 -30.21 -0.43 -17.41
C SER A 39 -30.33 0.83 -18.26
N VAL A 40 -29.31 1.07 -19.09
CA VAL A 40 -29.34 2.08 -20.14
C VAL A 40 -28.83 1.43 -21.43
N ASN A 41 -29.59 1.59 -22.50
CA ASN A 41 -29.17 1.11 -23.82
C ASN A 41 -28.45 2.23 -24.59
N PHE A 42 -27.13 2.09 -24.78
CA PHE A 42 -26.27 3.02 -25.53
C PHE A 42 -25.93 2.55 -26.95
N ARG A 43 -26.67 1.59 -27.51
CA ARG A 43 -26.31 1.01 -28.81
C ARG A 43 -26.19 2.11 -29.87
N TYR A 44 -25.06 2.15 -30.56
CA TYR A 44 -24.75 3.16 -31.58
C TYR A 44 -24.70 4.63 -31.10
N THR A 45 -24.29 4.88 -29.85
CA THR A 45 -24.21 6.23 -29.25
C THR A 45 -22.78 6.59 -28.81
N PRO A 46 -21.92 7.14 -29.70
CA PRO A 46 -20.49 7.30 -29.41
C PRO A 46 -20.11 8.68 -28.82
N PHE A 47 -19.53 8.74 -27.62
CA PHE A 47 -19.16 10.01 -26.95
C PHE A 47 -17.87 10.72 -27.45
N THR A 48 -17.66 10.81 -28.76
CA THR A 48 -16.38 11.18 -29.40
C THR A 48 -15.74 12.51 -28.96
N ASN A 49 -16.54 13.55 -28.73
CA ASN A 49 -16.07 14.91 -28.42
C ASN A 49 -16.32 15.34 -26.96
N VAL A 50 -16.85 14.43 -26.14
CA VAL A 50 -17.19 14.73 -24.75
C VAL A 50 -15.91 14.86 -23.93
N ARG A 51 -15.77 15.99 -23.24
CA ARG A 51 -14.64 16.31 -22.35
C ARG A 51 -14.97 16.09 -20.88
N ASP A 52 -16.23 16.28 -20.50
CA ASP A 52 -16.72 16.12 -19.13
C ASP A 52 -17.82 15.05 -19.05
N MET A 53 -17.52 13.98 -18.32
CA MET A 53 -18.43 12.87 -17.99
C MET A 53 -18.62 12.73 -16.48
N SER A 54 -18.29 13.77 -15.71
CA SER A 54 -18.38 13.74 -14.25
C SER A 54 -19.81 13.53 -13.78
N TYR A 55 -19.98 12.81 -12.66
CA TYR A 55 -21.28 12.51 -12.06
C TYR A 55 -22.30 11.80 -12.98
N MET A 56 -21.92 11.29 -14.15
CA MET A 56 -22.87 10.81 -15.16
C MET A 56 -23.89 9.80 -14.62
N PHE A 57 -23.46 8.87 -13.76
CA PHE A 57 -24.30 7.88 -13.08
C PHE A 57 -24.22 8.00 -11.55
N ASN A 58 -23.83 9.16 -11.03
CA ASN A 58 -23.77 9.37 -9.58
C ASN A 58 -25.12 9.05 -8.94
N GLY A 59 -25.16 8.28 -7.85
CA GLY A 59 -26.39 7.94 -7.16
C GLY A 59 -27.34 7.01 -7.93
N CYS A 60 -26.91 6.35 -9.02
CA CYS A 60 -27.67 5.27 -9.64
C CYS A 60 -27.58 3.98 -8.79
N GLU A 61 -28.20 3.99 -7.61
CA GLU A 61 -28.03 2.95 -6.58
C GLU A 61 -28.43 1.53 -7.06
N ALA A 62 -29.43 1.42 -7.95
CA ALA A 62 -29.90 0.16 -8.51
C ALA A 62 -29.08 -0.39 -9.69
N LEU A 63 -28.13 0.38 -10.24
CA LEU A 63 -27.38 -0.01 -11.43
C LEU A 63 -26.37 -1.11 -11.11
N ALA A 64 -26.55 -2.29 -11.70
CA ALA A 64 -25.74 -3.48 -11.38
C ALA A 64 -24.59 -3.75 -12.36
N ASN A 65 -24.77 -3.37 -13.62
CA ASN A 65 -23.81 -3.48 -14.72
C ASN A 65 -24.13 -2.40 -15.76
N LEU A 66 -23.17 -2.13 -16.65
CA LEU A 66 -23.36 -1.22 -17.77
C LEU A 66 -22.59 -1.73 -18.99
N ASP A 67 -23.28 -1.80 -20.13
CA ASP A 67 -22.65 -2.05 -21.42
C ASP A 67 -22.06 -0.74 -21.97
N LEU A 68 -20.76 -0.76 -22.23
CA LEU A 68 -19.97 0.37 -22.70
C LEU A 68 -19.43 0.16 -24.12
N GLU A 69 -19.80 -0.93 -24.81
CA GLU A 69 -19.12 -1.37 -26.04
C GLU A 69 -19.03 -0.28 -27.12
N SER A 70 -20.08 0.54 -27.28
CA SER A 70 -20.21 1.61 -28.28
C SER A 70 -19.48 2.91 -27.92
N TRP A 71 -18.88 3.01 -26.73
CA TRP A 71 -18.32 4.25 -26.24
C TRP A 71 -16.97 4.57 -26.89
N ASN A 72 -16.79 5.85 -27.23
CA ASN A 72 -15.49 6.42 -27.59
C ASN A 72 -15.24 7.62 -26.69
N THR A 73 -14.46 7.44 -25.64
CA THR A 73 -14.20 8.45 -24.60
C THR A 73 -12.82 9.11 -24.72
N LYS A 74 -12.15 9.02 -25.88
CA LYS A 74 -10.76 9.51 -26.05
C LYS A 74 -10.57 11.00 -25.70
N SER A 75 -11.62 11.80 -25.86
CA SER A 75 -11.60 13.24 -25.58
C SER A 75 -11.91 13.59 -24.12
N ALA A 76 -12.35 12.62 -23.31
CA ALA A 76 -12.74 12.84 -21.94
C ALA A 76 -11.51 13.20 -21.09
N THR A 77 -11.64 14.28 -20.33
CA THR A 77 -10.59 14.80 -19.42
C THR A 77 -11.01 14.69 -17.96
N ASN A 78 -12.32 14.72 -17.68
CA ASN A 78 -12.90 14.61 -16.35
C ASN A 78 -13.90 13.44 -16.28
N MET A 79 -13.64 12.48 -15.37
CA MET A 79 -14.54 11.37 -15.03
C MET A 79 -14.77 11.29 -13.51
N SER A 80 -14.60 12.40 -12.78
CA SER A 80 -14.83 12.43 -11.34
C SER A 80 -16.27 12.05 -10.99
N TYR A 81 -16.48 11.29 -9.91
CA TYR A 81 -17.81 10.85 -9.44
C TYR A 81 -18.66 10.07 -10.46
N MET A 82 -18.09 9.63 -11.59
CA MET A 82 -18.88 9.09 -12.71
C MET A 82 -19.82 7.95 -12.30
N PHE A 83 -19.39 7.07 -11.39
CA PHE A 83 -20.16 5.95 -10.86
C PHE A 83 -20.29 6.01 -9.33
N ALA A 84 -20.10 7.18 -8.72
CA ALA A 84 -20.23 7.33 -7.27
C ALA A 84 -21.63 6.92 -6.79
N ASP A 85 -21.72 6.27 -5.62
CA ASP A 85 -22.94 5.76 -5.02
C ASP A 85 -23.74 4.75 -5.88
N CYS A 86 -23.13 4.17 -6.93
CA CYS A 86 -23.68 2.99 -7.62
C CYS A 86 -23.52 1.73 -6.76
N LYS A 87 -24.26 1.64 -5.66
CA LYS A 87 -24.09 0.60 -4.61
C LYS A 87 -24.24 -0.83 -5.11
N ASN A 88 -25.09 -1.08 -6.11
CA ASN A 88 -25.30 -2.42 -6.69
C ASN A 88 -24.32 -2.78 -7.82
N LEU A 89 -23.44 -1.85 -8.22
CA LEU A 89 -22.52 -2.07 -9.33
C LEU A 89 -21.52 -3.16 -8.95
N THR A 90 -21.54 -4.28 -9.68
CA THR A 90 -20.67 -5.43 -9.40
C THR A 90 -19.46 -5.51 -10.32
N ASN A 91 -19.65 -5.16 -11.59
CA ASN A 91 -18.62 -5.14 -12.62
C ASN A 91 -18.89 -4.03 -13.65
N LEU A 92 -17.84 -3.60 -14.33
CA LEU A 92 -17.92 -2.71 -15.50
C LEU A 92 -17.10 -3.31 -16.64
N GLY A 93 -17.65 -3.25 -17.86
CA GLY A 93 -16.92 -3.58 -19.08
C GLY A 93 -15.90 -2.49 -19.42
N MET A 94 -14.69 -2.54 -18.86
CA MET A 94 -13.68 -1.48 -19.01
C MET A 94 -13.00 -1.42 -20.39
N ARG A 95 -13.27 -2.37 -21.29
CA ARG A 95 -12.59 -2.50 -22.59
C ARG A 95 -12.75 -1.28 -23.50
N SER A 96 -13.96 -0.70 -23.52
CA SER A 96 -14.30 0.43 -24.39
C SER A 96 -14.06 1.81 -23.76
N LEU A 97 -13.72 1.88 -22.47
CA LEU A 97 -13.36 3.14 -21.82
C LEU A 97 -11.92 3.53 -22.16
N ASN A 98 -11.76 4.37 -23.17
CA ASN A 98 -10.49 5.05 -23.41
C ASN A 98 -10.31 6.21 -22.44
N THR A 99 -9.47 6.03 -21.43
CA THR A 99 -9.19 7.04 -20.41
C THR A 99 -7.85 7.75 -20.59
N SER A 100 -7.20 7.59 -21.75
CA SER A 100 -5.85 8.11 -21.99
C SER A 100 -5.70 9.63 -21.90
N SER A 101 -6.79 10.41 -22.01
CA SER A 101 -6.78 11.87 -21.84
C SER A 101 -7.30 12.33 -20.47
N VAL A 102 -7.77 11.40 -19.63
CA VAL A 102 -8.39 11.72 -18.34
C VAL A 102 -7.30 12.15 -17.35
N THR A 103 -7.53 13.31 -16.72
CA THR A 103 -6.64 13.86 -15.69
C THR A 103 -7.27 13.77 -14.29
N ASN A 104 -8.60 13.72 -14.18
CA ASN A 104 -9.32 13.64 -12.92
C ASN A 104 -10.23 12.39 -12.85
N MET A 105 -9.96 11.51 -11.89
CA MET A 105 -10.77 10.33 -11.53
C MET A 105 -11.19 10.34 -10.06
N SER A 106 -11.17 11.50 -9.40
CA SER A 106 -11.55 11.62 -7.98
C SER A 106 -12.97 11.10 -7.77
N HIS A 107 -13.18 10.30 -6.73
CA HIS A 107 -14.48 9.71 -6.38
C HIS A 107 -15.14 8.85 -7.48
N MET A 108 -14.44 8.44 -8.55
CA MET A 108 -15.07 7.77 -9.69
C MET A 108 -15.93 6.55 -9.30
N PHE A 109 -15.51 5.78 -8.29
CA PHE A 109 -16.22 4.62 -7.74
C PHE A 109 -16.52 4.79 -6.24
N TYR A 110 -16.64 6.03 -5.77
CA TYR A 110 -16.95 6.32 -4.37
C TYR A 110 -18.22 5.58 -3.94
N ASN A 111 -18.16 4.86 -2.82
CA ASN A 111 -19.26 4.13 -2.21
C ASN A 111 -19.96 3.10 -3.13
N CYS A 112 -19.25 2.54 -4.11
CA CYS A 112 -19.71 1.36 -4.85
C CYS A 112 -19.53 0.09 -3.99
N GLU A 113 -20.42 -0.11 -3.01
CA GLU A 113 -20.28 -1.15 -1.98
C GLU A 113 -20.15 -2.58 -2.54
N ASN A 114 -20.84 -2.90 -3.64
CA ASN A 114 -20.81 -4.22 -4.28
C ASN A 114 -19.74 -4.41 -5.36
N LEU A 115 -18.94 -3.37 -5.65
CA LEU A 115 -17.88 -3.45 -6.63
C LEU A 115 -16.77 -4.36 -6.09
N ASN A 116 -16.61 -5.53 -6.72
CA ASN A 116 -15.65 -6.55 -6.27
C ASN A 116 -14.41 -6.65 -7.18
N ASN A 117 -14.50 -6.18 -8.42
CA ASN A 117 -13.41 -6.12 -9.38
C ASN A 117 -13.67 -5.03 -10.44
N LEU A 118 -12.60 -4.48 -10.99
CA LEU A 118 -12.64 -3.55 -12.13
C LEU A 118 -12.28 -4.22 -13.45
N ASN A 119 -11.85 -5.50 -13.48
CA ASN A 119 -11.43 -6.21 -14.70
C ASN A 119 -10.36 -5.45 -15.54
N ILE A 120 -9.51 -4.63 -14.92
CA ILE A 120 -8.54 -3.75 -15.62
C ILE A 120 -7.40 -4.57 -16.28
N ASN A 121 -7.20 -5.81 -15.83
CA ASN A 121 -6.01 -6.62 -16.08
C ASN A 121 -6.13 -7.64 -17.23
N ASP A 122 -7.13 -7.52 -18.09
CA ASP A 122 -7.19 -8.31 -19.33
C ASP A 122 -6.06 -7.86 -20.28
N LYS A 123 -4.88 -8.49 -20.13
CA LYS A 123 -3.66 -8.19 -20.90
C LYS A 123 -3.98 -8.15 -22.40
N GLY A 124 -3.84 -6.96 -22.99
CA GLY A 124 -4.02 -6.72 -24.43
C GLY A 124 -5.38 -6.16 -24.85
N TYR A 125 -6.31 -5.86 -23.92
CA TYR A 125 -7.69 -5.51 -24.29
C TYR A 125 -8.35 -4.32 -23.57
N THR A 126 -7.73 -3.68 -22.57
CA THR A 126 -8.33 -2.53 -21.88
C THR A 126 -7.71 -1.22 -22.37
N ASN A 127 -8.56 -0.27 -22.81
CA ASN A 127 -8.13 1.12 -23.10
C ASN A 127 -8.11 2.00 -21.84
N PHE A 128 -8.20 1.37 -20.66
CA PHE A 128 -8.28 2.04 -19.37
C PHE A 128 -6.89 2.46 -18.89
N ASN A 129 -6.41 3.58 -19.42
CA ASN A 129 -5.09 4.15 -19.17
C ASN A 129 -5.15 5.29 -18.15
N THR A 130 -4.55 5.09 -16.98
CA THR A 130 -4.47 6.12 -15.92
C THR A 130 -3.20 6.96 -15.93
N GLY A 131 -2.32 6.81 -16.94
CA GLY A 131 -1.00 7.44 -16.98
C GLY A 131 -0.98 8.97 -17.11
N ASN A 132 -2.14 9.60 -17.37
CA ASN A 132 -2.31 11.05 -17.35
C ASN A 132 -3.10 11.57 -16.15
N VAL A 133 -3.58 10.67 -15.28
CA VAL A 133 -4.38 11.04 -14.11
C VAL A 133 -3.48 11.69 -13.05
N THR A 134 -3.91 12.84 -12.54
CA THR A 134 -3.24 13.59 -11.47
C THR A 134 -4.01 13.50 -10.15
N ASP A 135 -5.33 13.31 -10.18
CA ASP A 135 -6.18 13.18 -8.99
C ASP A 135 -6.95 11.85 -8.97
N MET A 136 -6.65 11.04 -7.95
CA MET A 136 -7.34 9.78 -7.62
C MET A 136 -7.94 9.82 -6.21
N SER A 137 -8.16 11.01 -5.65
CA SER A 137 -8.70 11.14 -4.30
C SER A 137 -10.06 10.45 -4.19
N TYR A 138 -10.23 9.66 -3.13
CA TYR A 138 -11.44 8.91 -2.81
C TYR A 138 -11.96 7.99 -3.92
N MET A 139 -11.14 7.65 -4.92
CA MET A 139 -11.58 6.92 -6.11
C MET A 139 -12.30 5.61 -5.79
N PHE A 140 -11.86 4.89 -4.75
CA PHE A 140 -12.44 3.62 -4.30
C PHE A 140 -12.94 3.67 -2.85
N ALA A 141 -13.05 4.86 -2.25
CA ALA A 141 -13.49 4.97 -0.86
C ALA A 141 -14.89 4.37 -0.70
N GLY A 142 -15.13 3.55 0.32
CA GLY A 142 -16.40 2.88 0.56
C GLY A 142 -16.66 1.65 -0.32
N CYS A 143 -15.75 1.25 -1.21
CA CYS A 143 -15.84 -0.03 -1.93
C CYS A 143 -15.54 -1.19 -0.98
N THR A 144 -16.50 -1.56 -0.13
CA THR A 144 -16.30 -2.50 0.97
C THR A 144 -16.00 -3.93 0.53
N ARG A 145 -16.39 -4.31 -0.70
CA ARG A 145 -16.19 -5.63 -1.31
C ARG A 145 -15.07 -5.67 -2.34
N LEU A 146 -14.34 -4.57 -2.52
CA LEU A 146 -13.18 -4.53 -3.42
C LEU A 146 -12.09 -5.43 -2.86
N ILE A 147 -11.72 -6.46 -3.62
CA ILE A 147 -10.67 -7.41 -3.26
C ILE A 147 -9.60 -7.29 -4.34
N ASP A 148 -8.36 -6.97 -3.94
CA ASP A 148 -7.23 -7.16 -4.83
C ASP A 148 -6.95 -8.65 -4.97
N PHE A 149 -6.75 -9.02 -6.22
CA PHE A 149 -6.93 -10.32 -6.79
C PHE A 149 -5.88 -11.34 -6.36
N ASN A 150 -5.34 -11.35 -5.13
CA ASN A 150 -4.25 -12.28 -4.79
C ASN A 150 -4.69 -13.77 -4.65
N GLN A 151 -5.83 -14.15 -5.24
CA GLN A 151 -6.23 -15.53 -5.58
C GLN A 151 -6.50 -15.76 -7.08
N SER A 152 -6.32 -14.75 -7.93
CA SER A 152 -6.33 -14.88 -9.38
C SER A 152 -5.12 -14.14 -9.95
N THR A 153 -4.51 -14.67 -11.00
CA THR A 153 -3.10 -14.49 -11.36
C THR A 153 -2.66 -13.07 -11.79
N ILE A 154 -3.40 -11.99 -11.54
CA ILE A 154 -3.10 -10.64 -12.08
C ILE A 154 -3.47 -9.49 -11.10
N PRO A 155 -2.49 -8.74 -10.52
CA PRO A 155 -2.70 -7.59 -9.61
C PRO A 155 -3.37 -6.39 -10.29
N ILE A 156 -4.11 -5.54 -9.58
CA ILE A 156 -4.62 -4.26 -10.13
C ILE A 156 -3.46 -3.39 -10.66
N GLU A 157 -3.34 -3.22 -11.99
CA GLU A 157 -2.30 -2.40 -12.61
C GLU A 157 -2.81 -0.99 -12.94
N LEU A 158 -2.84 -0.09 -11.94
CA LEU A 158 -3.02 1.35 -12.17
C LEU A 158 -1.66 2.03 -12.34
N ASN A 159 -1.48 2.79 -13.43
CA ASN A 159 -0.35 3.69 -13.54
C ASN A 159 -0.62 4.95 -12.71
N THR A 160 0.11 5.09 -11.60
CA THR A 160 -0.02 6.21 -10.66
C THR A 160 1.13 7.21 -10.75
N ALA A 161 2.01 7.09 -11.76
CA ALA A 161 3.25 7.87 -11.82
C ALA A 161 3.06 9.40 -11.90
N LYS A 162 1.91 9.89 -12.37
CA LYS A 162 1.59 11.32 -12.41
C LYS A 162 0.62 11.78 -11.30
N VAL A 163 0.16 10.86 -10.46
CA VAL A 163 -0.82 11.18 -9.42
C VAL A 163 -0.16 12.03 -8.34
N THR A 164 -0.79 13.16 -8.01
CA THR A 164 -0.33 14.10 -6.97
C THR A 164 -1.24 14.07 -5.73
N ASN A 165 -2.47 13.58 -5.87
CA ASN A 165 -3.47 13.49 -4.80
C ASN A 165 -4.02 12.06 -4.69
N MET A 166 -3.76 11.38 -3.57
CA MET A 166 -4.28 10.05 -3.22
C MET A 166 -5.11 10.07 -1.94
N LYS A 167 -5.60 11.25 -1.53
CA LYS A 167 -6.41 11.42 -0.32
C LYS A 167 -7.58 10.45 -0.32
N GLY A 168 -7.71 9.63 0.72
CA GLY A 168 -8.83 8.71 0.93
C GLY A 168 -9.02 7.65 -0.16
N MET A 169 -8.03 7.40 -1.04
CA MET A 169 -8.23 6.55 -2.22
C MET A 169 -8.87 5.19 -1.92
N PHE A 170 -8.54 4.59 -0.77
CA PHE A 170 -9.08 3.30 -0.30
C PHE A 170 -9.76 3.39 1.07
N GLU A 171 -10.23 4.57 1.48
CA GLU A 171 -10.91 4.74 2.76
C GLU A 171 -12.12 3.79 2.87
N ASN A 172 -12.29 3.12 4.01
CA ASN A 172 -13.36 2.16 4.29
C ASN A 172 -13.44 0.95 3.33
N CYS A 173 -12.35 0.61 2.64
CA CYS A 173 -12.24 -0.66 1.91
C CYS A 173 -12.04 -1.85 2.89
N LYS A 174 -13.14 -2.46 3.34
CA LYS A 174 -13.15 -3.48 4.41
C LYS A 174 -12.67 -4.88 4.00
N ALA A 175 -12.81 -5.30 2.74
CA ALA A 175 -12.44 -6.63 2.27
C ALA A 175 -10.94 -6.79 1.89
N ALA A 176 -10.09 -5.83 2.29
CA ALA A 176 -8.79 -5.59 1.69
C ALA A 176 -7.77 -6.71 1.91
N VAL A 177 -7.50 -7.49 0.87
CA VAL A 177 -6.12 -7.56 0.40
C VAL A 177 -6.07 -6.45 -0.65
N ILE A 178 -5.38 -5.33 -0.41
CA ILE A 178 -5.10 -4.34 -1.46
C ILE A 178 -3.59 -4.35 -1.66
N ASP A 179 -3.14 -4.72 -2.86
CA ASP A 179 -1.74 -4.73 -3.26
C ASP A 179 -1.41 -3.45 -4.04
N VAL A 180 -1.04 -2.40 -3.29
CA VAL A 180 -0.49 -1.16 -3.86
C VAL A 180 1.04 -1.23 -4.10
N SER A 181 1.65 -2.42 -4.11
CA SER A 181 3.12 -2.54 -4.25
C SER A 181 3.64 -1.96 -5.57
N LYS A 182 2.82 -1.90 -6.62
CA LYS A 182 3.16 -1.31 -7.93
C LYS A 182 2.92 0.19 -8.02
N PHE A 183 2.37 0.83 -7.00
CA PHE A 183 2.05 2.25 -7.08
C PHE A 183 3.34 3.08 -7.06
N SER A 184 3.43 4.05 -7.96
CA SER A 184 4.45 5.09 -7.90
C SER A 184 3.89 6.29 -7.15
N THR A 185 4.40 6.53 -5.94
CA THR A 185 3.91 7.63 -5.08
C THR A 185 4.86 8.83 -5.00
N SER A 186 5.93 8.84 -5.81
CA SER A 186 6.98 9.88 -5.78
C SER A 186 6.53 11.31 -6.09
N ASN A 187 5.36 11.48 -6.73
CA ASN A 187 4.77 12.80 -7.02
C ASN A 187 3.61 13.16 -6.07
N VAL A 188 3.23 12.26 -5.16
CA VAL A 188 2.07 12.44 -4.28
C VAL A 188 2.42 13.43 -3.17
N THR A 189 1.50 14.37 -2.95
CA THR A 189 1.60 15.43 -1.94
C THR A 189 0.59 15.26 -0.80
N ASP A 190 -0.56 14.62 -1.08
CA ASP A 190 -1.61 14.34 -0.10
C ASP A 190 -1.95 12.84 -0.08
N MET A 191 -1.76 12.20 1.08
CA MET A 191 -2.11 10.81 1.39
C MET A 191 -3.07 10.71 2.60
N SER A 192 -3.71 11.83 2.96
CA SER A 192 -4.62 11.87 4.11
C SER A 192 -5.74 10.84 3.92
N PHE A 193 -6.12 10.14 4.98
CA PHE A 193 -7.17 9.10 4.96
C PHE A 193 -6.95 7.92 4.01
N MET A 194 -5.82 7.80 3.30
CA MET A 194 -5.66 6.88 2.15
C MET A 194 -6.09 5.43 2.45
N PHE A 195 -5.82 4.94 3.67
CA PHE A 195 -6.18 3.61 4.14
C PHE A 195 -7.03 3.62 5.42
N ALA A 196 -7.72 4.73 5.71
CA ALA A 196 -8.57 4.83 6.88
C ALA A 196 -9.68 3.76 6.82
N GLY A 197 -9.92 3.00 7.88
CA GLY A 197 -10.95 1.96 7.95
C GLY A 197 -10.68 0.72 7.07
N CYS A 198 -9.47 0.56 6.52
CA CYS A 198 -9.12 -0.63 5.74
C CYS A 198 -9.05 -1.89 6.61
N GLY A 199 -9.67 -2.98 6.16
CA GLY A 199 -9.79 -4.22 6.95
C GLY A 199 -8.58 -5.14 6.94
N SER A 200 -7.62 -4.96 6.03
CA SER A 200 -6.33 -5.66 6.04
C SER A 200 -5.31 -4.98 5.11
N LEU A 201 -4.23 -4.46 5.68
CA LEU A 201 -3.01 -4.11 4.95
C LEU A 201 -1.96 -5.17 5.22
N TYR A 202 -1.37 -5.74 4.16
CA TYR A 202 -0.27 -6.70 4.30
C TYR A 202 1.05 -5.96 4.54
N ALA A 203 1.95 -6.56 5.32
CA ALA A 203 3.18 -5.93 5.79
C ALA A 203 4.06 -5.30 4.69
N ASN A 204 4.04 -5.83 3.46
CA ASN A 204 4.88 -5.34 2.36
C ASN A 204 4.16 -4.49 1.32
N THR A 205 2.85 -4.32 1.45
CA THR A 205 2.04 -3.53 0.50
C THR A 205 2.60 -2.11 0.35
N LEU A 206 3.27 -1.59 1.38
CA LEU A 206 3.73 -0.19 1.45
C LEU A 206 5.21 0.00 1.12
N ASN A 207 5.98 -1.07 0.84
CA ASN A 207 7.45 -0.98 0.72
C ASN A 207 7.90 -0.10 -0.45
N SER A 208 7.10 0.02 -1.51
CA SER A 208 7.39 0.84 -2.70
C SER A 208 7.07 2.32 -2.52
N PHE A 209 6.44 2.72 -1.41
CA PHE A 209 5.99 4.09 -1.22
C PHE A 209 7.18 5.02 -1.03
N ARG A 210 7.18 6.11 -1.80
CA ARG A 210 8.08 7.25 -1.64
C ARG A 210 7.27 8.45 -1.15
N THR A 211 7.46 8.82 0.11
CA THR A 211 6.67 9.88 0.76
C THR A 211 7.42 11.21 0.89
N ASN A 212 8.60 11.34 0.28
CA ASN A 212 9.46 12.52 0.41
C ASN A 212 8.85 13.83 -0.10
N ARG A 213 7.72 13.80 -0.82
CA ARG A 213 6.95 14.99 -1.23
C ARG A 213 5.61 15.16 -0.51
N VAL A 214 5.24 14.22 0.35
CA VAL A 214 3.97 14.25 1.08
C VAL A 214 4.03 15.34 2.14
N THR A 215 3.04 16.23 2.12
CA THR A 215 2.87 17.29 3.11
C THR A 215 1.78 16.97 4.12
N THR A 216 0.79 16.15 3.74
CA THR A 216 -0.36 15.81 4.58
C THR A 216 -0.62 14.30 4.54
N MET A 217 -0.68 13.67 5.72
CA MET A 217 -0.99 12.24 5.90
C MET A 217 -1.84 11.99 7.14
N ASN A 218 -2.65 12.99 7.52
CA ASN A 218 -3.54 12.86 8.67
C ASN A 218 -4.52 11.70 8.42
N SER A 219 -4.81 10.95 9.48
CA SER A 219 -5.73 9.81 9.45
C SER A 219 -5.40 8.70 8.45
N MET A 220 -4.19 8.65 7.87
CA MET A 220 -3.84 7.74 6.78
C MET A 220 -4.13 6.26 7.11
N PHE A 221 -3.93 5.84 8.36
CA PHE A 221 -4.15 4.48 8.86
C PHE A 221 -5.18 4.44 10.00
N LYS A 222 -6.02 5.46 10.15
CA LYS A 222 -7.09 5.49 11.16
C LYS A 222 -7.99 4.27 11.01
N GLU A 223 -8.31 3.56 12.10
CA GLU A 223 -9.18 2.37 12.11
C GLU A 223 -8.73 1.24 11.18
N CYS A 224 -7.49 1.30 10.69
CA CYS A 224 -6.92 0.26 9.85
C CYS A 224 -6.62 -0.98 10.68
N LYS A 225 -6.87 -2.16 10.11
CA LYS A 225 -6.45 -3.44 10.70
C LYS A 225 -5.21 -3.91 9.95
N ALA A 226 -4.03 -3.81 10.56
CA ALA A 226 -2.80 -4.36 10.01
C ALA A 226 -2.39 -5.55 10.86
N TYR A 227 -2.47 -6.76 10.30
CA TYR A 227 -2.19 -7.98 11.05
C TYR A 227 -0.73 -7.96 11.55
N ASN A 228 -0.58 -7.77 12.87
CA ASN A 228 0.64 -7.96 13.68
C ASN A 228 1.77 -6.93 13.48
N PHE A 229 2.05 -6.47 12.27
CA PHE A 229 3.18 -5.59 11.97
C PHE A 229 2.88 -4.68 10.77
N MET A 230 3.20 -3.40 10.89
CA MET A 230 3.14 -2.42 9.82
C MET A 230 4.54 -1.83 9.58
N ASP A 231 5.14 -2.12 8.42
CA ASP A 231 6.45 -1.55 8.06
C ASP A 231 6.29 -0.19 7.38
N LEU A 232 6.73 0.88 8.06
CA LEU A 232 6.82 2.23 7.50
C LEU A 232 8.27 2.73 7.45
N SER A 233 9.26 1.82 7.48
CA SER A 233 10.68 2.20 7.48
C SER A 233 11.12 2.96 6.22
N ASN A 234 10.36 2.87 5.13
CA ASN A 234 10.61 3.64 3.90
C ASN A 234 9.92 5.00 3.86
N PHE A 235 9.07 5.33 4.84
CA PHE A 235 8.35 6.59 4.84
C PHE A 235 9.26 7.72 5.31
N GLU A 236 9.64 8.57 4.35
CA GLU A 236 10.30 9.85 4.59
C GLU A 236 9.23 10.92 4.88
N THR A 237 9.11 11.35 6.15
CA THR A 237 8.06 12.28 6.58
C THR A 237 8.56 13.72 6.79
N SER A 238 9.74 14.06 6.25
CA SER A 238 10.42 15.33 6.51
C SER A 238 9.67 16.58 6.03
N ASN A 239 8.69 16.44 5.14
CA ASN A 239 7.85 17.54 4.64
C ASN A 239 6.43 17.53 5.23
N VAL A 240 6.12 16.57 6.10
CA VAL A 240 4.78 16.39 6.64
C VAL A 240 4.50 17.41 7.73
N VAL A 241 3.37 18.11 7.61
CA VAL A 241 2.91 19.12 8.58
C VAL A 241 1.76 18.63 9.46
N ASP A 242 0.98 17.64 9.01
CA ASP A 242 -0.17 17.10 9.74
C ASP A 242 -0.13 15.56 9.80
N MET A 243 -0.06 15.03 11.03
CA MET A 243 -0.14 13.61 11.38
C MET A 243 -1.31 13.33 12.34
N GLY A 244 -2.28 14.24 12.44
CA GLY A 244 -3.45 14.10 13.28
C GLY A 244 -4.20 12.80 12.96
N GLU A 245 -4.58 12.05 13.99
CA GLU A 245 -5.31 10.78 13.90
C GLU A 245 -4.66 9.70 13.03
N MET A 246 -3.38 9.84 12.64
CA MET A 246 -2.74 8.99 11.62
C MET A 246 -2.91 7.49 11.89
N PHE A 247 -2.85 7.07 13.14
CA PHE A 247 -3.05 5.68 13.58
C PHE A 247 -4.24 5.53 14.53
N SER A 248 -5.14 6.52 14.66
CA SER A 248 -6.25 6.46 15.62
C SER A 248 -7.08 5.19 15.42
N ASN A 249 -7.30 4.41 16.46
CA ASN A 249 -8.01 3.12 16.52
C ASN A 249 -7.42 2.06 15.57
N CYS A 250 -6.16 2.20 15.15
CA CYS A 250 -5.48 1.21 14.32
C CYS A 250 -5.23 -0.06 15.14
N GLU A 251 -5.68 -1.20 14.62
CA GLU A 251 -5.42 -2.53 15.15
C GLU A 251 -4.09 -3.05 14.58
N CYS A 252 -2.96 -2.46 15.01
CA CYS A 252 -1.60 -2.87 14.65
C CYS A 252 -0.81 -3.27 15.90
N GLY A 253 -0.10 -4.40 15.85
CA GLY A 253 0.71 -4.89 16.99
C GLY A 253 2.04 -4.12 17.16
N PHE A 254 2.72 -3.84 16.04
CA PHE A 254 3.96 -3.06 16.00
C PHE A 254 3.98 -2.18 14.75
N ILE A 255 4.50 -0.96 14.87
CA ILE A 255 4.67 -0.01 13.76
C ILE A 255 6.15 0.33 13.63
N ASN A 256 6.78 -0.05 12.51
CA ASN A 256 8.17 0.32 12.24
C ASN A 256 8.24 1.73 11.64
N MET A 257 8.62 2.74 12.44
CA MET A 257 8.72 4.14 12.00
C MET A 257 10.18 4.60 11.79
N GLY A 258 11.08 3.71 11.35
CA GLY A 258 12.53 3.94 11.34
C GLY A 258 13.03 5.26 10.71
N LYS A 259 12.35 5.78 9.68
CA LYS A 259 12.70 7.05 8.97
C LYS A 259 11.76 8.22 9.26
N PHE A 260 10.85 8.09 10.23
CA PHE A 260 9.95 9.20 10.58
C PHE A 260 10.77 10.40 11.08
N ASN A 261 10.61 11.52 10.39
CA ASN A 261 11.09 12.83 10.79
C ASN A 261 9.88 13.71 11.08
N THR A 262 9.69 14.07 12.35
CA THR A 262 8.55 14.88 12.79
C THR A 262 8.88 16.36 12.96
N ALA A 263 10.06 16.82 12.53
CA ALA A 263 10.55 18.17 12.79
C ALA A 263 9.66 19.29 12.23
N TYR A 264 8.89 19.04 11.17
CA TYR A 264 7.97 20.01 10.56
C TYR A 264 6.50 19.79 10.94
N VAL A 265 6.20 18.75 11.72
CA VAL A 265 4.84 18.40 12.11
C VAL A 265 4.30 19.45 13.07
N LYS A 266 3.11 19.97 12.77
CA LYS A 266 2.37 20.94 13.58
C LYS A 266 1.21 20.31 14.34
N ASN A 267 0.65 19.22 13.82
CA ASN A 267 -0.52 18.56 14.38
C ASN A 267 -0.23 17.07 14.63
N MET A 268 -0.31 16.65 15.90
CA MET A 268 -0.25 15.26 16.36
C MET A 268 -1.51 14.87 17.16
N TYR A 269 -2.60 15.64 17.02
CA TYR A 269 -3.87 15.38 17.68
C TYR A 269 -4.31 13.93 17.46
N ALA A 270 -4.61 13.20 18.53
CA ALA A 270 -5.12 11.83 18.49
C ALA A 270 -4.29 10.83 17.65
N MET A 271 -3.00 11.09 17.40
CA MET A 271 -2.17 10.31 16.47
C MET A 271 -2.22 8.80 16.73
N PHE A 272 -2.26 8.36 17.99
CA PHE A 272 -2.32 6.95 18.41
C PHE A 272 -3.54 6.62 19.27
N LYS A 273 -4.56 7.50 19.31
CA LYS A 273 -5.77 7.30 20.11
C LYS A 273 -6.34 5.91 19.87
N GLY A 274 -6.67 5.14 20.89
CA GLY A 274 -7.32 3.83 20.78
C GLY A 274 -6.42 2.70 20.25
N CYS A 275 -5.13 2.93 20.01
CA CYS A 275 -4.18 1.86 19.70
C CYS A 275 -3.94 0.98 20.92
N THR A 276 -4.84 0.02 21.18
CA THR A 276 -4.79 -0.81 22.40
C THR A 276 -3.56 -1.69 22.48
N SER A 277 -2.93 -2.06 21.36
CA SER A 277 -1.71 -2.89 21.32
C SER A 277 -0.42 -2.08 21.11
N LEU A 278 -0.47 -0.75 21.24
CA LEU A 278 0.65 0.14 20.97
C LEU A 278 1.88 -0.18 21.84
N ASN A 279 3.00 -0.43 21.17
CA ASN A 279 4.34 -0.43 21.75
C ASN A 279 5.23 0.44 20.87
N ILE A 280 5.66 1.60 21.39
CA ILE A 280 6.29 2.65 20.59
C ILE A 280 7.43 3.31 21.37
N ASP A 281 8.55 3.57 20.68
CA ASP A 281 9.61 4.47 21.13
C ASP A 281 9.41 5.84 20.47
N VAL A 282 9.09 6.85 21.28
CA VAL A 282 8.88 8.24 20.81
C VAL A 282 10.12 9.12 21.00
N SER A 283 11.25 8.58 21.46
CA SER A 283 12.47 9.34 21.77
C SER A 283 13.08 10.08 20.57
N LYS A 284 12.74 9.65 19.34
CA LYS A 284 13.18 10.27 18.08
C LYS A 284 12.25 11.37 17.57
N PHE A 285 11.09 11.58 18.21
CA PHE A 285 10.15 12.59 17.75
C PHE A 285 10.69 14.00 18.06
N VAL A 286 10.79 14.83 17.03
CA VAL A 286 11.13 16.24 17.13
C VAL A 286 9.83 17.04 17.16
N THR A 287 9.44 17.56 18.33
CA THR A 287 8.12 18.19 18.49
C THR A 287 8.16 19.72 18.62
N SER A 288 9.29 20.36 18.31
CA SER A 288 9.47 21.81 18.49
C SER A 288 8.51 22.69 17.69
N ASN A 289 7.90 22.16 16.64
CA ASN A 289 6.90 22.84 15.81
C ASN A 289 5.46 22.38 16.06
N VAL A 290 5.24 21.41 16.96
CA VAL A 290 3.93 20.85 17.23
C VAL A 290 3.12 21.85 18.06
N THR A 291 1.88 22.09 17.63
CA THR A 291 0.92 22.99 18.26
C THR A 291 -0.26 22.27 18.89
N ASP A 292 -0.55 21.03 18.49
CA ASP A 292 -1.63 20.22 19.05
C ASP A 292 -1.17 18.76 19.28
N MET A 293 -1.33 18.30 20.52
CA MET A 293 -1.11 16.92 20.97
C MET A 293 -2.29 16.40 21.80
N GLY A 294 -3.46 17.05 21.69
CA GLY A 294 -4.68 16.60 22.35
C GLY A 294 -4.98 15.15 21.97
N GLU A 295 -5.42 14.35 22.93
CA GLU A 295 -5.83 12.96 22.74
C GLU A 295 -4.77 12.00 22.15
N MET A 296 -3.49 12.40 22.04
CA MET A 296 -2.47 11.66 21.28
C MET A 296 -2.37 10.17 21.62
N PHE A 297 -2.52 9.80 22.90
CA PHE A 297 -2.49 8.42 23.40
C PHE A 297 -3.79 8.01 24.10
N THR A 298 -4.88 8.75 23.93
CA THR A 298 -6.16 8.43 24.58
C THR A 298 -6.54 6.97 24.31
N ASP A 299 -6.99 6.22 25.33
CA ASP A 299 -7.41 4.81 25.22
C ASP A 299 -6.34 3.83 24.71
N CYS A 300 -5.04 4.17 24.77
CA CYS A 300 -3.94 3.21 24.58
C CYS A 300 -3.82 2.25 25.80
N THR A 301 -4.75 1.32 25.94
CA THR A 301 -4.92 0.53 27.18
C THR A 301 -3.75 -0.37 27.56
N ASN A 302 -2.91 -0.84 26.62
CA ASN A 302 -1.71 -1.64 26.94
C ASN A 302 -0.41 -0.83 27.05
N LEU A 303 -0.44 0.49 26.79
CA LEU A 303 0.74 1.34 26.96
C LEU A 303 1.12 1.35 28.45
N ASN A 304 2.28 0.78 28.80
CA ASN A 304 2.68 0.54 30.19
C ASN A 304 3.71 1.55 30.73
N ALA A 305 4.52 2.11 29.83
CA ALA A 305 5.53 3.10 30.08
C ALA A 305 5.74 3.94 28.82
N ILE A 306 6.05 5.23 28.99
CA ILE A 306 6.42 6.10 27.87
C ILE A 306 7.48 7.12 28.32
N ASP A 307 8.55 7.23 27.55
CA ASP A 307 9.53 8.31 27.69
C ASP A 307 9.35 9.29 26.54
N PHE A 308 8.83 10.47 26.86
CA PHE A 308 8.69 11.58 25.92
C PHE A 308 9.44 12.83 26.44
N SER A 309 10.48 12.61 27.27
CA SER A 309 11.31 13.66 27.87
C SER A 309 11.97 14.59 26.86
N ARG A 310 12.17 14.12 25.63
CA ARG A 310 12.77 14.88 24.52
C ARG A 310 11.77 15.77 23.78
N PHE A 311 10.48 15.70 24.12
CA PHE A 311 9.48 16.53 23.46
C PHE A 311 9.73 18.00 23.83
N ASN A 312 9.63 18.87 22.85
CA ASN A 312 9.51 20.30 23.08
C ASN A 312 8.02 20.67 23.03
N MET A 313 7.50 21.20 24.13
CA MET A 313 6.09 21.59 24.27
C MET A 313 5.84 23.11 24.20
N SER A 314 6.85 23.91 23.86
CA SER A 314 6.78 25.39 23.93
C SER A 314 5.72 26.03 23.02
N LEU A 315 5.39 25.37 21.91
CA LEU A 315 4.35 25.83 20.98
C LEU A 315 3.03 25.07 21.11
N VAL A 316 2.97 24.06 21.98
CA VAL A 316 1.79 23.21 22.15
C VAL A 316 0.70 23.99 22.86
N LYS A 317 -0.45 24.14 22.19
CA LYS A 317 -1.63 24.84 22.68
C LYS A 317 -2.63 23.91 23.37
N SER A 318 -2.64 22.63 22.99
CA SER A 318 -3.56 21.63 23.53
C SER A 318 -2.85 20.31 23.81
N THR A 319 -3.06 19.80 25.02
CA THR A 319 -2.68 18.45 25.47
C THR A 319 -3.87 17.76 26.17
N SER A 320 -5.09 18.22 25.90
CA SER A 320 -6.30 17.73 26.57
C SER A 320 -6.44 16.23 26.38
N LYS A 321 -6.72 15.49 27.46
CA LYS A 321 -6.96 14.04 27.45
C LYS A 321 -5.82 13.20 26.86
N MET A 322 -4.60 13.73 26.72
CA MET A 322 -3.48 13.08 26.03
C MET A 322 -3.26 11.62 26.47
N PHE A 323 -3.41 11.30 27.76
CA PHE A 323 -3.30 9.95 28.31
C PHE A 323 -4.59 9.43 28.96
N SER A 324 -5.75 10.06 28.68
CA SER A 324 -7.05 9.60 29.19
C SER A 324 -7.30 8.15 28.76
N GLY A 325 -7.72 7.27 29.67
CA GLY A 325 -8.00 5.87 29.34
C GLY A 325 -6.78 4.95 29.17
N CYS A 326 -5.54 5.45 29.33
CA CYS A 326 -4.33 4.62 29.38
C CYS A 326 -4.23 3.80 30.69
N THR A 327 -5.09 2.80 30.86
CA THR A 327 -5.27 2.07 32.12
C THR A 327 -4.08 1.21 32.56
N SER A 328 -3.15 0.88 31.65
CA SER A 328 -1.92 0.16 32.00
C SER A 328 -0.72 1.07 32.26
N LEU A 329 -0.81 2.38 32.01
CA LEU A 329 0.35 3.28 32.07
C LEU A 329 0.81 3.46 33.51
N THR A 330 1.99 2.92 33.82
CA THR A 330 2.57 2.85 35.18
C THR A 330 3.73 3.82 35.42
N PHE A 331 4.38 4.25 34.34
CA PHE A 331 5.60 5.06 34.38
C PHE A 331 5.60 6.04 33.22
N ILE A 332 6.00 7.28 33.47
CA ILE A 332 6.07 8.30 32.43
C ILE A 332 7.21 9.28 32.71
N THR A 333 8.02 9.55 31.68
CA THR A 333 9.09 10.56 31.73
C THR A 333 8.69 11.74 30.85
N ALA A 334 8.55 12.92 31.45
CA ALA A 334 8.05 14.12 30.80
C ALA A 334 9.15 15.13 30.41
N PRO A 335 8.88 16.03 29.45
CA PRO A 335 9.83 17.06 29.04
C PRO A 335 9.91 18.22 30.03
N ALA A 336 11.01 18.97 29.98
CA ALA A 336 11.26 20.10 30.89
C ALA A 336 10.24 21.23 30.76
N ASN A 337 9.67 21.44 29.57
CA ASN A 337 8.69 22.50 29.29
C ASN A 337 7.24 21.98 29.21
N MET A 338 6.94 20.88 29.91
CA MET A 338 5.60 20.28 29.95
C MET A 338 4.53 21.30 30.39
N PRO A 339 3.40 21.44 29.66
CA PRO A 339 2.26 22.23 30.10
C PRO A 339 1.67 21.65 31.38
N ILE A 340 1.18 22.52 32.27
CA ILE A 340 0.70 22.14 33.61
C ILE A 340 -0.61 21.32 33.58
N THR A 341 -1.31 21.27 32.44
CA THR A 341 -2.69 20.74 32.29
C THR A 341 -2.77 19.40 31.57
N ILE A 342 -1.80 18.50 31.73
CA ILE A 342 -1.87 17.16 31.13
C ILE A 342 -2.68 16.23 32.03
N ASP A 343 -3.73 15.65 31.46
CA ASP A 343 -4.54 14.61 32.10
C ASP A 343 -3.74 13.31 32.16
N LEU A 344 -3.23 12.96 33.35
CA LEU A 344 -2.65 11.65 33.62
C LEU A 344 -3.74 10.63 33.95
N PRO A 345 -3.62 9.36 33.52
CA PRO A 345 -4.65 8.36 33.74
C PRO A 345 -4.76 8.03 35.24
N VAL A 346 -5.94 8.22 35.82
CA VAL A 346 -6.23 7.77 37.18
C VAL A 346 -6.56 6.28 37.12
N THR A 347 -5.57 5.43 37.37
CA THR A 347 -5.81 3.98 37.48
C THR A 347 -6.25 3.66 38.90
N ALA A 348 -7.52 3.27 39.09
CA ALA A 348 -8.06 2.66 40.31
C ALA A 348 -7.80 3.42 41.63
N GLY A 349 -7.93 4.76 41.65
CA GLY A 349 -7.81 5.55 42.88
C GLY A 349 -6.38 5.77 43.39
N TYR A 350 -5.36 5.51 42.57
CA TYR A 350 -3.97 5.77 42.89
C TYR A 350 -3.47 7.03 42.18
N PRO A 351 -3.07 8.08 42.92
CA PRO A 351 -2.54 9.29 42.33
C PRO A 351 -1.10 9.06 41.82
N TRP A 352 -0.69 9.87 40.85
CA TRP A 352 0.69 9.89 40.36
C TRP A 352 1.58 10.71 41.29
N TYR A 353 2.85 10.35 41.37
CA TYR A 353 3.81 11.06 42.18
C TYR A 353 4.99 11.51 41.34
N ASP A 354 5.59 12.63 41.67
CA ASP A 354 6.88 13.01 41.09
C ASP A 354 8.03 12.12 41.60
N LYS A 355 9.25 12.36 41.08
CA LYS A 355 10.48 11.66 41.48
C LYS A 355 10.79 11.81 42.98
N ASP A 356 10.23 12.82 43.62
CA ASP A 356 10.40 13.15 45.03
C ASP A 356 9.24 12.59 45.90
N ARG A 357 8.38 11.74 45.31
CA ARG A 357 7.20 11.13 45.95
C ARG A 357 6.17 12.14 46.44
N LYS A 358 6.04 13.28 45.76
CA LYS A 358 4.97 14.24 46.01
C LYS A 358 3.78 13.92 45.13
N GLU A 359 2.60 13.81 45.75
CA GLU A 359 1.35 13.53 45.04
C GLU A 359 1.06 14.65 44.03
N CYS A 360 0.82 14.28 42.78
CA CYS A 360 0.44 15.19 41.73
C CYS A 360 -0.99 15.64 41.96
N SER A 361 -1.14 16.78 42.64
CA SER A 361 -2.37 17.55 42.64
C SER A 361 -2.40 18.38 41.37
N VAL A 362 -3.55 18.42 40.69
CA VAL A 362 -3.77 19.36 39.59
C VAL A 362 -3.56 20.76 40.17
N MET A 363 -2.49 21.49 39.81
CA MET A 363 -2.45 22.96 39.59
C MET A 363 -1.07 23.66 39.62
N SER A 364 -1.02 24.69 38.75
CA SER A 364 -0.20 25.90 38.53
C SER A 364 1.28 26.05 38.96
N ALA A 365 2.10 26.26 37.92
CA ALA A 365 3.02 27.37 37.63
C ALA A 365 4.42 27.48 38.30
N ASN A 366 5.41 27.49 37.39
CA ASN A 366 6.72 28.17 37.42
C ASN A 366 7.94 27.47 38.03
N THR A 367 8.50 26.50 37.30
CA THR A 367 9.93 26.38 36.89
C THR A 367 10.14 25.03 36.16
N PRO A 368 10.99 24.92 35.11
CA PRO A 368 11.16 23.68 34.36
C PRO A 368 12.12 22.73 35.11
N THR A 369 11.62 22.04 36.12
CA THR A 369 12.30 20.88 36.70
C THR A 369 11.80 19.63 35.99
N THR A 370 12.70 18.86 35.38
CA THR A 370 12.40 17.51 34.89
C THR A 370 11.87 16.67 36.04
N VAL A 371 10.60 16.30 35.95
CA VAL A 371 9.94 15.42 36.90
C VAL A 371 9.66 14.10 36.20
N THR A 372 10.28 13.04 36.69
CA THR A 372 9.90 11.66 36.35
C THR A 372 8.73 11.27 37.24
N TYR A 373 7.64 10.78 36.67
CA TYR A 373 6.45 10.42 37.45
C TYR A 373 6.39 8.92 37.70
N VAL A 374 6.16 8.57 38.97
CA VAL A 374 6.11 7.20 39.46
C VAL A 374 4.74 6.98 40.10
N ARG A 375 4.10 5.85 39.80
CA ARG A 375 2.87 5.45 40.49
C ARG A 375 3.22 4.96 41.91
N ASN A 376 2.44 5.35 42.94
CA ASN A 376 2.59 4.71 44.26
C ASN A 376 2.25 3.21 44.15
N SER A 377 3.02 2.38 44.84
CA SER A 377 3.34 0.97 44.50
C SER A 377 2.19 -0.05 44.36
N ALA A 378 2.42 -1.03 43.47
CA ALA A 378 2.34 -2.48 43.75
C ALA A 378 3.67 -3.15 43.26
N PRO A 379 4.11 -4.32 43.79
CA PRO A 379 5.48 -4.58 44.29
C PRO A 379 6.66 -4.69 43.30
N THR A 380 7.87 -4.72 43.90
CA THR A 380 9.24 -4.31 43.49
C THR A 380 10.04 -5.08 42.41
N ALA A 381 10.55 -4.30 41.43
CA ALA A 381 11.95 -4.06 40.94
C ALA A 381 12.84 -5.20 40.34
N PRO A 382 13.84 -4.94 39.44
CA PRO A 382 14.95 -3.97 39.66
C PRO A 382 15.56 -3.13 38.48
N ASP A 383 16.02 -1.93 38.87
CA ASP A 383 17.22 -1.09 38.57
C ASP A 383 17.81 -0.88 37.14
N THR A 384 18.02 0.40 36.77
CA THR A 384 18.71 0.88 35.55
C THR A 384 19.63 2.06 35.87
N SER A 385 20.93 1.81 36.02
CA SER A 385 21.96 2.85 35.99
C SER A 385 22.72 2.78 34.66
N LEU A 386 22.64 3.86 33.87
CA LEU A 386 23.63 4.38 32.89
C LEU A 386 22.92 5.23 31.81
N ASN A 387 23.24 6.52 31.73
CA ASN A 387 22.97 7.34 30.55
C ASN A 387 24.15 8.31 30.34
N MET A 388 24.71 8.33 29.12
CA MET A 388 25.74 9.27 28.68
C MET A 388 25.29 9.97 27.39
N THR A 389 25.56 11.27 27.30
CA THR A 389 25.17 12.22 26.22
C THR A 389 26.34 12.57 25.30
N LEU A 390 26.06 12.83 24.00
CA LEU A 390 26.98 13.48 23.03
C LEU A 390 26.18 14.32 21.98
N PRO A 391 26.82 15.26 21.24
CA PRO A 391 26.27 16.60 20.91
C PRO A 391 25.67 16.79 19.49
N SER A 392 25.02 17.95 19.30
CA SER A 392 24.23 18.37 18.13
C SER A 392 25.03 18.83 16.89
N PRO A 393 24.55 18.58 15.65
CA PRO A 393 25.06 19.22 14.43
C PRO A 393 24.21 20.41 13.94
N THR A 394 24.88 21.35 13.29
CA THR A 394 24.43 22.66 12.82
C THR A 394 23.59 22.62 11.52
N PRO A 395 22.68 23.59 11.28
CA PRO A 395 21.73 23.57 10.15
C PRO A 395 22.37 23.92 8.79
N LYS A 396 21.90 23.28 7.71
CA LYS A 396 22.11 23.72 6.32
C LYS A 396 20.80 24.31 5.75
N VAL A 397 20.95 25.44 5.04
CA VAL A 397 19.88 26.28 4.48
C VAL A 397 19.10 25.56 3.37
N MET A 398 17.77 25.73 3.38
CA MET A 398 16.82 25.22 2.39
C MET A 398 16.95 25.91 1.01
N PRO A 399 16.77 25.18 -0.11
CA PRO A 399 16.42 25.79 -1.40
C PRO A 399 14.91 26.10 -1.47
N SER A 400 14.56 27.27 -2.02
CA SER A 400 13.19 27.74 -2.24
C SER A 400 12.49 26.96 -3.36
N VAL A 401 11.20 26.67 -3.14
CA VAL A 401 10.28 26.04 -4.10
C VAL A 401 10.10 26.93 -5.35
N PRO A 402 10.24 26.42 -6.58
CA PRO A 402 9.89 27.18 -7.79
C PRO A 402 8.37 27.30 -7.92
N PRO A 403 7.82 28.47 -8.30
CA PRO A 403 6.39 28.60 -8.54
C PRO A 403 5.96 27.81 -9.79
N ALA A 404 4.70 27.35 -9.77
CA ALA A 404 4.09 26.56 -10.83
C ALA A 404 4.16 27.26 -12.21
N PRO A 405 4.39 26.52 -13.31
CA PRO A 405 4.45 27.11 -14.64
C PRO A 405 3.06 27.66 -15.04
N THR A 406 3.01 28.96 -15.31
CA THR A 406 1.84 29.62 -15.89
C THR A 406 1.76 29.29 -17.39
N ILE A 407 0.66 28.69 -17.82
CA ILE A 407 0.45 28.30 -19.23
C ILE A 407 0.06 29.55 -20.04
N THR A 408 0.95 30.03 -20.91
CA THR A 408 0.60 30.94 -22.00
C THR A 408 0.15 30.13 -23.23
N PRO A 409 -0.96 30.49 -23.91
CA PRO A 409 -1.40 29.78 -25.12
C PRO A 409 -0.47 30.10 -26.30
N ARG A 410 -0.01 29.09 -27.04
CA ARG A 410 0.74 29.26 -28.30
C ARG A 410 -0.10 28.80 -29.51
N PRO A 411 -0.04 29.49 -30.68
CA PRO A 411 -0.91 29.22 -31.82
C PRO A 411 -0.61 27.94 -32.60
N SER A 412 -1.58 27.55 -33.42
CA SER A 412 -1.72 26.31 -34.19
C SER A 412 -0.73 26.09 -35.34
N SER A 413 -0.32 24.81 -35.45
CA SER A 413 -0.10 23.98 -36.66
C SER A 413 0.89 24.38 -37.77
N THR A 414 1.77 23.43 -38.10
CA THR A 414 2.16 23.08 -39.48
C THR A 414 2.08 21.55 -39.67
N PRO A 415 1.62 21.05 -40.83
CA PRO A 415 1.29 19.64 -41.04
C PRO A 415 2.51 18.78 -41.44
N VAL A 416 2.51 17.50 -41.05
CA VAL A 416 3.51 16.47 -41.40
C VAL A 416 2.82 15.42 -42.30
N PRO A 417 3.51 14.84 -43.30
CA PRO A 417 2.88 14.34 -44.54
C PRO A 417 2.23 12.95 -44.45
N THR A 418 1.26 12.75 -45.34
CA THR A 418 0.45 11.56 -45.57
C THR A 418 1.29 10.38 -46.06
N ILE A 419 1.19 9.23 -45.37
CA ILE A 419 1.72 7.95 -45.84
C ILE A 419 0.66 7.28 -46.75
N THR A 420 1.04 7.04 -47.99
CA THR A 420 0.30 6.21 -48.96
C THR A 420 0.37 4.72 -48.60
N PRO A 421 -0.74 3.95 -48.66
CA PRO A 421 -0.72 2.50 -48.46
C PRO A 421 -0.24 1.76 -49.73
N ARG A 422 0.61 0.75 -49.54
CA ARG A 422 1.12 -0.16 -50.58
C ARG A 422 0.20 -1.39 -50.72
N PRO A 423 -0.01 -1.95 -51.93
CA PRO A 423 -1.07 -2.94 -52.19
C PRO A 423 -0.80 -4.37 -51.70
N SER A 424 -1.91 -5.06 -51.48
CA SER A 424 -2.09 -6.46 -51.05
C SER A 424 -1.59 -7.50 -52.05
N SER A 425 -0.96 -8.56 -51.57
CA SER A 425 -0.67 -9.80 -52.31
C SER A 425 -1.72 -10.88 -52.03
N THR A 426 -2.44 -11.25 -53.09
CA THR A 426 -3.02 -12.55 -53.54
C THR A 426 -3.42 -13.68 -52.57
N PRO A 427 -4.48 -14.46 -52.93
CA PRO A 427 -5.27 -15.30 -52.02
C PRO A 427 -4.76 -16.74 -51.85
N VAL A 428 -5.08 -17.35 -50.71
CA VAL A 428 -4.89 -18.78 -50.40
C VAL A 428 -6.23 -19.53 -50.66
N PRO A 429 -6.22 -20.79 -51.17
CA PRO A 429 -7.42 -21.47 -51.67
C PRO A 429 -8.37 -21.97 -50.57
N ALA A 430 -9.67 -21.98 -50.89
CA ALA A 430 -10.75 -22.48 -50.07
C ALA A 430 -10.72 -24.00 -49.90
N ILE A 431 -11.00 -24.46 -48.68
CA ILE A 431 -11.19 -25.87 -48.32
C ILE A 431 -12.66 -26.23 -48.55
N THR A 432 -12.88 -27.27 -49.35
CA THR A 432 -14.15 -27.97 -49.62
C THR A 432 -14.64 -28.74 -48.39
N PRO A 433 -15.92 -28.63 -48.00
CA PRO A 433 -16.58 -29.63 -47.18
C PRO A 433 -17.39 -30.61 -48.05
N GLY A 434 -17.17 -31.92 -47.85
CA GLY A 434 -17.97 -32.99 -48.45
C GLY A 434 -19.36 -33.19 -47.79
N PRO A 435 -20.26 -34.00 -48.39
CA PRO A 435 -21.68 -34.00 -48.09
C PRO A 435 -22.13 -35.12 -47.13
N SER A 436 -23.24 -34.88 -46.42
CA SER A 436 -24.19 -35.84 -45.80
C SER A 436 -24.91 -35.10 -44.65
N SER A 437 -26.23 -35.07 -44.42
CA SER A 437 -27.39 -35.84 -44.86
C SER A 437 -28.68 -35.03 -44.63
N THR A 438 -29.67 -35.16 -45.51
CA THR A 438 -31.11 -34.90 -45.28
C THR A 438 -31.76 -36.14 -44.60
N PRO A 439 -32.97 -36.10 -43.97
CA PRO A 439 -34.17 -35.36 -44.43
C PRO A 439 -35.11 -34.77 -43.34
N ALA A 440 -35.97 -33.81 -43.73
CA ALA A 440 -37.44 -33.94 -43.76
C ALA A 440 -38.15 -32.59 -43.97
N SER A 441 -39.14 -32.65 -44.87
CA SER A 441 -40.09 -31.64 -45.37
C SER A 441 -41.04 -31.10 -44.28
N THR A 442 -41.67 -29.92 -44.36
CA THR A 442 -42.72 -29.54 -45.31
C THR A 442 -43.19 -28.06 -45.16
N VAL A 443 -43.87 -27.58 -46.22
CA VAL A 443 -44.87 -26.48 -46.36
C VAL A 443 -44.41 -25.01 -46.47
N THR A 444 -44.44 -24.51 -47.72
CA THR A 444 -44.72 -23.11 -48.13
C THR A 444 -46.23 -22.97 -48.39
N PRO A 445 -46.85 -21.76 -48.28
CA PRO A 445 -46.85 -20.82 -49.42
C PRO A 445 -46.99 -19.32 -49.08
N GLY A 446 -46.66 -18.46 -50.06
CA GLY A 446 -47.26 -17.11 -50.15
C GLY A 446 -46.34 -15.98 -50.64
N SER A 447 -46.45 -15.66 -51.93
CA SER A 447 -45.78 -14.57 -52.65
C SER A 447 -46.27 -13.15 -52.28
N SER A 448 -45.38 -12.15 -52.34
CA SER A 448 -45.75 -10.80 -52.79
C SER A 448 -44.58 -10.07 -53.44
N SER A 449 -44.88 -9.37 -54.52
CA SER A 449 -43.99 -8.70 -55.49
C SER A 449 -43.89 -7.20 -55.24
N THR A 450 -42.80 -6.56 -55.74
CA THR A 450 -42.70 -5.22 -56.42
C THR A 450 -41.31 -4.55 -56.18
N PRO A 451 -40.90 -3.43 -56.84
CA PRO A 451 -40.16 -3.45 -58.11
C PRO A 451 -38.90 -2.53 -58.16
N LYS A 452 -38.03 -2.65 -59.17
CA LYS A 452 -37.17 -1.58 -59.78
C LYS A 452 -36.30 -2.19 -60.92
N PRO A 453 -35.60 -1.44 -61.83
CA PRO A 453 -35.12 -0.05 -61.68
C PRO A 453 -35.26 0.91 -62.89
N SER A 454 -35.10 2.20 -62.61
CA SER A 454 -35.04 3.30 -63.57
C SER A 454 -33.58 3.73 -63.90
N ARG A 455 -33.30 3.77 -65.20
CA ARG A 455 -32.49 4.73 -66.01
C ARG A 455 -31.26 5.43 -65.41
N THR A 456 -30.15 5.22 -66.11
CA THR A 456 -28.92 6.03 -66.21
C THR A 456 -29.16 7.45 -66.74
N PRO A 457 -28.19 8.36 -66.50
CA PRO A 457 -27.70 9.18 -67.61
C PRO A 457 -26.17 9.39 -67.69
N ARG A 458 -25.81 9.88 -68.88
CA ARG A 458 -24.54 10.09 -69.58
C ARG A 458 -23.77 11.37 -69.13
N PRO A 459 -22.46 11.54 -69.44
CA PRO A 459 -21.60 12.59 -68.88
C PRO A 459 -21.41 13.82 -69.80
N SER A 460 -20.90 14.92 -69.23
CA SER A 460 -20.37 16.10 -69.95
C SER A 460 -19.18 16.69 -69.17
N ARG A 461 -17.95 16.58 -69.69
CA ARG A 461 -17.17 17.62 -70.41
C ARG A 461 -16.55 18.72 -69.53
N THR A 462 -15.22 18.69 -69.45
CA THR A 462 -14.29 19.80 -69.19
C THR A 462 -14.22 20.75 -70.40
N PRO A 463 -13.74 22.01 -70.27
CA PRO A 463 -12.30 22.31 -70.52
C PRO A 463 -11.66 23.54 -69.81
N LYS A 464 -10.37 23.38 -69.42
CA LYS A 464 -9.17 24.27 -69.61
C LYS A 464 -9.10 25.73 -69.01
N PRO A 465 -7.90 26.41 -69.00
CA PRO A 465 -7.33 27.02 -67.78
C PRO A 465 -6.83 28.48 -67.97
N SER A 466 -6.18 29.08 -66.96
CA SER A 466 -5.24 30.20 -67.20
C SER A 466 -4.18 30.33 -66.10
N ALA A 467 -2.96 30.66 -66.54
CA ALA A 467 -1.73 30.83 -65.77
C ALA A 467 -1.41 32.31 -65.47
N SER A 468 -0.51 32.57 -64.51
CA SER A 468 0.46 33.68 -64.43
C SER A 468 1.19 33.53 -63.07
N ALA A 469 2.51 33.27 -62.91
CA ALA A 469 3.78 33.83 -63.40
C ALA A 469 4.42 34.86 -62.43
N THR A 470 5.77 34.77 -62.35
CA THR A 470 6.80 35.62 -61.71
C THR A 470 7.23 35.29 -60.27
N ALA A 471 8.49 35.45 -59.83
CA ALA A 471 9.88 35.27 -60.32
C ALA A 471 10.84 35.76 -59.19
N ALA A 472 12.13 35.41 -59.29
CA ALA A 472 13.32 35.84 -58.50
C ALA A 472 13.61 35.01 -57.23
N ALA A 473 14.70 34.22 -57.08
CA ALA A 473 16.15 34.32 -57.37
C ALA A 473 16.98 34.83 -56.18
N SER A 474 17.81 33.95 -55.59
CA SER A 474 19.20 34.22 -55.19
C SER A 474 19.90 32.92 -54.72
N ALA A 475 21.20 32.85 -54.96
CA ALA A 475 22.02 31.64 -55.11
C ALA A 475 22.82 31.20 -53.85
N SER A 476 23.29 29.93 -53.93
CA SER A 476 24.50 29.20 -53.43
C SER A 476 25.63 29.92 -52.64
N PRO A 477 26.68 29.25 -52.09
CA PRO A 477 27.18 27.85 -52.28
C PRO A 477 27.48 27.06 -50.96
N ALA A 478 27.47 25.72 -50.88
CA ALA A 478 28.41 24.65 -51.35
C ALA A 478 29.63 24.35 -50.45
N SER A 479 29.78 23.07 -50.04
CA SER A 479 31.05 22.28 -49.92
C SER A 479 30.75 20.91 -49.27
N SER A 480 30.61 19.80 -50.01
CA SER A 480 31.64 18.80 -50.41
C SER A 480 32.21 17.94 -49.26
N ALA A 481 31.86 16.65 -49.20
CA ALA A 481 32.71 15.48 -49.55
C ALA A 481 33.43 14.89 -48.31
N SER A 482 33.67 13.59 -48.08
CA SER A 482 33.52 12.33 -48.81
C SER A 482 33.75 11.17 -47.81
N ALA A 483 33.21 9.99 -48.12
CA ALA A 483 33.56 8.65 -47.57
C ALA A 483 35.02 8.24 -47.98
N PRO A 484 35.57 7.02 -47.78
CA PRO A 484 34.91 5.74 -47.41
C PRO A 484 35.72 4.69 -46.60
N ALA A 485 35.06 3.53 -46.39
CA ALA A 485 35.56 2.14 -46.48
C ALA A 485 36.27 1.45 -45.28
N SER A 486 35.59 0.40 -44.80
CA SER A 486 36.08 -0.83 -44.15
C SER A 486 36.93 -1.70 -45.13
N PRO A 487 37.58 -2.85 -44.76
CA PRO A 487 36.96 -4.03 -44.12
C PRO A 487 37.84 -4.85 -43.13
N ALA A 488 37.23 -5.92 -42.59
CA ALA A 488 37.67 -6.93 -41.61
C ALA A 488 38.89 -7.81 -42.08
N PRO A 489 39.44 -8.81 -41.32
CA PRO A 489 38.69 -9.99 -40.83
C PRO A 489 39.18 -10.73 -39.52
N SER A 490 38.24 -11.54 -38.99
CA SER A 490 38.29 -12.86 -38.33
C SER A 490 39.39 -13.34 -37.33
N ALA A 491 38.89 -13.86 -36.20
CA ALA A 491 39.17 -15.15 -35.53
C ALA A 491 40.53 -15.42 -34.84
N THR A 492 40.52 -15.71 -33.52
CA THR A 492 40.80 -17.04 -32.92
C THR A 492 40.86 -17.03 -31.38
N ALA A 493 40.86 -18.24 -30.82
CA ALA A 493 40.56 -18.75 -29.47
C ALA A 493 41.42 -18.30 -28.25
N ALA A 494 40.73 -18.18 -27.11
CA ALA A 494 40.90 -18.87 -25.81
C ALA A 494 42.14 -18.70 -24.88
N VAL A 495 41.78 -18.50 -23.59
CA VAL A 495 42.44 -18.85 -22.29
C VAL A 495 43.67 -18.04 -21.80
N SER A 496 43.48 -17.22 -20.75
CA SER A 496 44.06 -17.42 -19.38
C SER A 496 44.11 -16.13 -18.52
N ALA A 497 43.66 -16.29 -17.26
CA ALA A 497 44.03 -15.66 -15.99
C ALA A 497 44.23 -14.11 -15.82
N SER A 498 43.27 -13.50 -15.07
CA SER A 498 43.32 -12.47 -13.99
C SER A 498 44.47 -11.45 -13.85
N PRO A 499 44.24 -10.24 -13.25
CA PRO A 499 43.22 -9.94 -12.22
C PRO A 499 42.32 -8.72 -12.48
N ALA A 500 41.26 -8.67 -11.67
CA ALA A 500 40.18 -7.69 -11.65
C ALA A 500 40.61 -6.24 -11.35
N PRO A 501 39.83 -5.24 -11.80
CA PRO A 501 39.75 -3.96 -11.12
C PRO A 501 38.71 -4.03 -10.00
N SER A 502 39.15 -3.65 -8.80
CA SER A 502 38.37 -3.41 -7.59
C SER A 502 37.12 -2.55 -7.85
N GLY A 503 35.95 -3.17 -7.76
CA GLY A 503 34.67 -2.49 -7.58
C GLY A 503 34.33 -2.47 -6.09
N SER A 504 34.14 -1.29 -5.52
CA SER A 504 33.64 -1.11 -4.16
C SER A 504 32.26 -1.73 -4.03
N THR A 505 32.14 -2.90 -3.43
CA THR A 505 30.85 -3.48 -3.02
C THR A 505 30.43 -2.81 -1.71
N SER A 506 29.37 -2.01 -1.76
CA SER A 506 28.71 -1.51 -0.57
C SER A 506 28.16 -2.69 0.22
N SER A 507 28.54 -2.84 1.49
CA SER A 507 28.01 -3.89 2.38
C SER A 507 26.49 -3.87 2.39
N LEU A 508 25.87 -5.04 2.23
CA LEU A 508 24.42 -5.24 2.28
C LEU A 508 23.88 -5.25 3.71
N LYS A 509 24.72 -5.05 4.74
CA LYS A 509 24.28 -5.06 6.15
C LYS A 509 23.16 -4.06 6.40
N GLY A 510 22.07 -4.54 6.98
CA GLY A 510 20.84 -3.79 7.25
C GLY A 510 19.85 -3.75 6.08
N SER A 511 20.19 -4.30 4.91
CA SER A 511 19.24 -4.42 3.79
C SER A 511 18.23 -5.56 4.02
N THR A 512 17.04 -5.38 3.46
CA THR A 512 15.92 -6.33 3.56
C THR A 512 15.68 -7.00 2.22
N TRP A 513 15.51 -8.33 2.24
CA TRP A 513 15.34 -9.16 1.05
C TRP A 513 14.15 -10.10 1.20
N ASP A 514 13.22 -10.00 0.27
CA ASP A 514 12.06 -10.88 0.19
C ASP A 514 12.39 -12.09 -0.68
N ILE A 515 12.61 -13.24 -0.02
CA ILE A 515 13.08 -14.47 -0.68
C ILE A 515 12.14 -15.61 -0.36
N GLY A 516 11.52 -16.15 -1.41
CA GLY A 516 10.56 -17.24 -1.29
C GLY A 516 9.33 -16.82 -0.49
N LYS A 517 9.19 -17.30 0.74
CA LYS A 517 8.00 -17.10 1.59
C LYS A 517 8.23 -16.17 2.78
N ALA A 518 9.38 -15.52 2.86
CA ALA A 518 9.77 -14.73 4.02
C ALA A 518 10.65 -13.54 3.64
N SER A 519 10.62 -12.53 4.49
CA SER A 519 11.55 -11.42 4.47
C SER A 519 12.76 -11.70 5.37
N TYR A 520 13.93 -11.27 4.93
CA TYR A 520 15.19 -11.46 5.64
C TYR A 520 15.97 -10.15 5.72
N ILE A 521 16.54 -9.86 6.89
CA ILE A 521 17.41 -8.69 7.09
C ILE A 521 18.85 -9.18 7.15
N VAL A 522 19.73 -8.60 6.34
CA VAL A 522 21.16 -8.92 6.37
C VAL A 522 21.76 -8.39 7.67
N THR A 523 22.22 -9.29 8.54
CA THR A 523 22.81 -8.95 9.84
C THR A 523 24.32 -8.83 9.77
N GLU A 524 24.96 -9.54 8.84
CA GLU A 524 26.38 -9.40 8.54
C GLU A 524 26.63 -9.68 7.06
N ASP A 525 27.46 -8.86 6.43
CA ASP A 525 27.87 -9.02 5.05
C ASP A 525 29.36 -8.68 4.91
N THR A 526 30.17 -9.66 5.29
CA THR A 526 31.63 -9.68 5.13
C THR A 526 32.02 -10.92 4.33
N ASP A 527 33.26 -10.99 3.85
CA ASP A 527 33.74 -12.19 3.13
C ASP A 527 33.85 -13.41 4.07
N GLU A 528 34.08 -13.18 5.36
CA GLU A 528 34.21 -14.24 6.37
C GLU A 528 32.87 -14.70 6.94
N LEU A 529 31.88 -13.80 6.99
CA LEU A 529 30.60 -14.04 7.63
C LEU A 529 29.46 -13.31 6.90
N LYS A 530 28.55 -14.13 6.36
CA LYS A 530 27.30 -13.69 5.72
C LYS A 530 26.11 -14.28 6.45
N THR A 531 25.36 -13.43 7.16
CA THR A 531 24.24 -13.86 7.99
C THR A 531 23.02 -13.00 7.78
N VAL A 532 21.86 -13.62 7.95
CA VAL A 532 20.57 -12.95 7.96
C VAL A 532 19.75 -13.31 9.19
N GLU A 533 18.84 -12.42 9.52
CA GLU A 533 17.71 -12.63 10.41
C GLU A 533 16.46 -12.94 9.59
N TYR A 534 15.72 -13.98 9.97
CA TYR A 534 14.35 -14.17 9.47
C TYR A 534 13.45 -13.10 10.09
N SER A 535 12.96 -12.17 9.28
CA SER A 535 12.19 -11.02 9.76
C SER A 535 10.72 -11.39 9.98
N TYR A 536 9.98 -11.66 8.90
CA TYR A 536 8.56 -12.02 8.97
C TYR A 536 8.13 -12.85 7.74
N PRO A 537 7.04 -13.62 7.83
CA PRO A 537 6.50 -14.34 6.68
C PRO A 537 5.83 -13.39 5.68
N LEU A 538 6.04 -13.62 4.38
CA LEU A 538 5.38 -12.85 3.31
C LEU A 538 3.95 -13.36 3.03
N TYR A 539 3.65 -14.59 3.46
CA TYR A 539 2.37 -15.24 3.20
C TYR A 539 1.85 -15.92 4.46
N ASN A 540 0.52 -15.95 4.59
CA ASN A 540 -0.13 -16.63 5.68
C ASN A 540 -0.21 -18.14 5.37
N THR A 541 0.71 -18.93 5.92
CA THR A 541 0.77 -20.38 5.67
C THR A 541 0.46 -21.19 6.92
N VAL A 542 -0.09 -22.39 6.74
CA VAL A 542 -0.33 -23.34 7.84
C VAL A 542 0.97 -23.98 8.33
N LYS A 543 1.95 -24.14 7.44
CA LYS A 543 3.26 -24.73 7.73
C LYS A 543 4.37 -23.76 7.33
N VAL A 544 5.23 -23.44 8.29
CA VAL A 544 6.38 -22.55 8.12
C VAL A 544 7.66 -23.36 8.24
N GLN A 545 8.59 -23.10 7.33
CA GLN A 545 9.94 -23.63 7.34
C GLN A 545 10.89 -22.43 7.28
N ILE A 546 11.55 -22.12 8.39
CA ILE A 546 12.64 -21.14 8.43
C ILE A 546 13.88 -21.87 7.93
N PRO A 547 14.44 -21.49 6.76
CA PRO A 547 15.51 -22.26 6.14
C PRO A 547 16.82 -22.14 6.91
N ASN A 548 17.79 -22.99 6.56
CA ASN A 548 19.14 -22.90 7.12
C ASN A 548 19.94 -21.74 6.51
N THR A 549 19.71 -21.50 5.23
CA THR A 549 20.43 -20.56 4.39
C THR A 549 19.49 -20.00 3.32
N ILE A 550 19.81 -18.83 2.80
CA ILE A 550 19.17 -18.19 1.64
C ILE A 550 20.24 -17.68 0.67
N GLN A 551 19.85 -17.37 -0.57
CA GLN A 551 20.72 -16.75 -1.55
C GLN A 551 20.31 -15.30 -1.77
N ILE A 552 21.25 -14.37 -1.65
CA ILE A 552 21.11 -12.96 -1.97
C ILE A 552 22.20 -12.64 -2.99
N GLU A 553 21.82 -12.16 -4.18
CA GLU A 553 22.74 -11.80 -5.26
C GLU A 553 23.75 -12.91 -5.65
N GLY A 554 23.33 -14.17 -5.53
CA GLY A 554 24.18 -15.34 -5.82
C GLY A 554 25.02 -15.84 -4.63
N GLU A 555 25.12 -15.05 -3.57
CA GLU A 555 25.88 -15.38 -2.36
C GLU A 555 25.00 -16.06 -1.30
N LEU A 556 25.60 -17.00 -0.55
CA LEU A 556 24.88 -17.81 0.43
C LEU A 556 24.95 -17.21 1.83
N TYR A 557 23.80 -16.82 2.38
CA TYR A 557 23.69 -16.29 3.74
C TYR A 557 23.12 -17.32 4.70
N LYS A 558 23.67 -17.40 5.91
CA LYS A 558 23.14 -18.25 6.99
C LYS A 558 21.99 -17.55 7.70
N VAL A 559 20.86 -18.23 7.87
CA VAL A 559 19.78 -17.74 8.74
C VAL A 559 20.16 -18.04 10.18
N THR A 560 20.49 -17.00 10.95
CA THR A 560 21.06 -17.13 12.30
C THR A 560 20.14 -16.65 13.41
N SER A 561 19.13 -15.84 13.09
CA SER A 561 18.12 -15.44 14.06
C SER A 561 16.73 -15.43 13.45
N VAL A 562 15.72 -15.40 14.33
CA VAL A 562 14.34 -15.05 14.00
C VAL A 562 14.04 -13.76 14.76
N ALA A 563 13.55 -12.74 14.05
CA ALA A 563 13.33 -11.42 14.59
C ALA A 563 12.33 -11.42 15.75
N GLU A 564 12.41 -10.36 16.55
CA GLU A 564 11.36 -10.04 17.51
C GLU A 564 10.01 -9.92 16.78
N ASN A 565 8.94 -10.44 17.38
CA ASN A 565 7.58 -10.37 16.85
C ASN A 565 7.34 -11.01 15.46
N ALA A 566 8.31 -11.76 14.89
CA ALA A 566 8.25 -12.31 13.53
C ALA A 566 6.93 -12.99 13.14
N PHE A 567 6.29 -13.67 14.08
CA PHE A 567 4.98 -14.33 13.96
C PHE A 567 4.05 -13.96 15.12
N PHE A 568 4.24 -12.83 15.78
CA PHE A 568 3.36 -12.39 16.87
C PHE A 568 1.90 -12.45 16.42
N GLN A 569 1.01 -13.00 17.26
CA GLN A 569 -0.42 -13.18 17.01
C GLN A 569 -0.81 -13.89 15.71
N ASN A 570 0.11 -14.63 15.06
CA ASN A 570 -0.20 -15.32 13.82
C ASN A 570 -1.22 -16.47 14.06
N ASN A 571 -2.45 -16.27 13.58
CA ASN A 571 -3.56 -17.19 13.80
C ASN A 571 -3.75 -18.24 12.69
N ASN A 572 -2.79 -18.41 11.78
CA ASN A 572 -2.88 -19.44 10.72
C ASN A 572 -1.81 -20.52 10.84
N ILE A 573 -0.63 -20.19 11.37
CA ILE A 573 0.44 -21.17 11.51
C ILE A 573 0.03 -22.28 12.47
N ALA A 574 0.15 -23.52 12.02
CA ALA A 574 -0.08 -24.71 12.83
C ALA A 574 1.23 -25.45 13.14
N LYS A 575 2.21 -25.37 12.23
CA LYS A 575 3.51 -26.02 12.42
C LYS A 575 4.67 -25.14 11.95
N VAL A 576 5.69 -25.03 12.78
CA VAL A 576 6.93 -24.29 12.48
C VAL A 576 8.12 -25.23 12.62
N THR A 577 9.00 -25.22 11.62
CA THR A 577 10.34 -25.81 11.72
C THR A 577 11.37 -24.73 11.53
N ILE A 578 12.29 -24.62 12.49
CA ILE A 578 13.33 -23.60 12.53
C ILE A 578 14.67 -24.23 12.12
N GLY A 579 15.35 -23.58 11.18
CA GLY A 579 16.60 -24.04 10.60
C GLY A 579 17.69 -24.34 11.63
N ARG A 580 18.59 -25.26 11.29
CA ARG A 580 19.70 -25.73 12.14
C ARG A 580 20.71 -24.63 12.48
N ASN A 581 20.79 -23.60 11.64
CA ASN A 581 21.72 -22.48 11.79
C ASN A 581 21.20 -21.38 12.71
N VAL A 582 19.92 -21.40 13.08
CA VAL A 582 19.33 -20.39 13.95
C VAL A 582 19.88 -20.53 15.37
N GLU A 583 20.52 -19.47 15.84
CA GLU A 583 21.21 -19.33 17.12
C GLU A 583 20.35 -18.56 18.13
N SER A 584 19.44 -17.70 17.67
CA SER A 584 18.51 -16.98 18.54
C SER A 584 17.10 -16.86 17.95
N ILE A 585 16.10 -16.79 18.82
CA ILE A 585 14.72 -16.45 18.47
C ILE A 585 14.32 -15.25 19.32
N GLY A 586 13.88 -14.18 18.68
CA GLY A 586 13.53 -12.90 19.32
C GLY A 586 12.39 -13.00 20.31
N ALA A 587 12.23 -11.96 21.12
CA ALA A 587 11.09 -11.86 22.02
C ALA A 587 9.78 -11.87 21.22
N ASN A 588 8.72 -12.42 21.82
CA ASN A 588 7.37 -12.46 21.24
C ASN A 588 7.26 -13.11 19.83
N ALA A 589 8.32 -13.72 19.29
CA ALA A 589 8.41 -14.14 17.89
C ALA A 589 7.29 -15.07 17.44
N PHE A 590 6.70 -15.86 18.33
CA PHE A 590 5.53 -16.72 18.09
C PHE A 590 4.50 -16.59 19.22
N SER A 591 4.45 -15.43 19.90
CA SER A 591 3.46 -15.19 20.94
C SER A 591 2.07 -15.10 20.33
N GLN A 592 1.06 -15.57 21.05
CA GLN A 592 -0.36 -15.52 20.71
C GLN A 592 -0.70 -16.17 19.36
N CYS A 593 0.13 -17.10 18.89
CA CYS A 593 -0.19 -17.91 17.72
C CYS A 593 -1.23 -18.96 18.11
N LYS A 594 -2.52 -18.60 18.07
CA LYS A 594 -3.60 -19.42 18.68
C LYS A 594 -3.80 -20.76 17.97
N LEU A 595 -3.40 -20.88 16.70
CA LEU A 595 -3.45 -22.13 15.94
C LEU A 595 -2.14 -22.92 15.93
N LEU A 596 -1.04 -22.38 16.46
CA LEU A 596 0.25 -23.05 16.46
C LEU A 596 0.17 -24.30 17.35
N GLN A 597 0.48 -25.46 16.78
CA GLN A 597 0.38 -26.75 17.43
C GLN A 597 1.75 -27.37 17.70
N GLU A 598 2.69 -27.18 16.77
CA GLU A 598 3.98 -27.82 16.78
C GLU A 598 5.10 -26.86 16.40
N VAL A 599 6.17 -26.82 17.20
CA VAL A 599 7.42 -26.13 16.85
C VAL A 599 8.60 -27.08 16.98
N GLU A 600 9.47 -27.06 15.98
CA GLU A 600 10.73 -27.80 15.97
C GLU A 600 11.90 -26.84 15.78
N MET A 601 12.84 -26.83 16.73
CA MET A 601 13.96 -25.90 16.76
C MET A 601 15.28 -26.61 16.46
N GLY A 602 16.14 -25.91 15.71
CA GLY A 602 17.43 -26.38 15.24
C GLY A 602 18.48 -26.67 16.31
N ASN A 603 19.66 -27.12 15.85
CA ASN A 603 20.71 -27.65 16.71
C ASN A 603 21.62 -26.56 17.31
N ARG A 604 21.66 -25.35 16.71
CA ARG A 604 22.53 -24.25 17.15
C ARG A 604 21.82 -23.21 18.04
N LEU A 605 20.55 -23.42 18.37
CA LEU A 605 19.78 -22.47 19.16
C LEU A 605 20.38 -22.26 20.55
N ALA A 606 20.90 -21.08 20.81
CA ALA A 606 21.50 -20.66 22.08
C ALA A 606 20.52 -19.87 22.96
N ASN A 607 19.60 -19.11 22.35
CA ASN A 607 18.72 -18.17 23.04
C ASN A 607 17.26 -18.23 22.55
N ILE A 608 16.31 -18.22 23.47
CA ILE A 608 14.87 -18.04 23.19
C ILE A 608 14.43 -16.78 23.92
N GLY A 609 13.85 -15.81 23.21
CA GLY A 609 13.45 -14.52 23.77
C GLY A 609 12.28 -14.58 24.75
N GLU A 610 12.08 -13.48 25.47
CA GLU A 610 10.93 -13.29 26.36
C GLU A 610 9.62 -13.52 25.61
N LYS A 611 8.65 -14.22 26.23
CA LYS A 611 7.31 -14.45 25.68
C LYS A 611 7.29 -15.05 24.27
N CYS A 612 8.38 -15.65 23.80
CA CYS A 612 8.51 -16.17 22.43
C CYS A 612 7.34 -17.04 21.96
N PHE A 613 6.71 -17.86 22.79
CA PHE A 613 5.52 -18.67 22.49
C PHE A 613 4.36 -18.39 23.47
N TYR A 614 4.33 -17.20 24.08
CA TYR A 614 3.38 -16.83 25.12
C TYR A 614 1.95 -16.85 24.59
N GLN A 615 0.99 -17.48 25.27
CA GLN A 615 -0.43 -17.57 24.89
C GLN A 615 -0.70 -18.25 23.53
N SER A 616 0.22 -19.08 23.04
CA SER A 616 -0.03 -19.96 21.88
C SER A 616 -0.82 -21.18 22.34
N LYS A 617 -2.14 -20.99 22.53
CA LYS A 617 -3.05 -21.88 23.28
C LYS A 617 -3.15 -23.32 22.75
N ARG A 618 -2.85 -23.55 21.47
CA ARG A 618 -2.86 -24.90 20.85
C ARG A 618 -1.49 -25.56 20.80
N LEU A 619 -0.43 -24.87 21.24
CA LEU A 619 0.94 -25.37 21.15
C LEU A 619 1.09 -26.53 22.12
N ARG A 620 1.17 -27.73 21.57
CA ARG A 620 1.22 -28.99 22.33
C ARG A 620 2.56 -29.71 22.21
N LYS A 621 3.31 -29.48 21.13
CA LYS A 621 4.57 -30.18 20.85
C LYS A 621 5.69 -29.20 20.55
N ILE A 622 6.68 -29.16 21.43
CA ILE A 622 7.86 -28.30 21.30
C ILE A 622 9.07 -29.22 21.27
N THR A 623 9.81 -29.23 20.17
CA THR A 623 11.04 -30.02 20.03
C THR A 623 12.23 -29.09 19.97
N ILE A 624 13.17 -29.22 20.90
CA ILE A 624 14.40 -28.43 20.91
C ILE A 624 15.57 -29.37 20.69
N LYS A 625 16.22 -29.28 19.54
CA LYS A 625 17.36 -30.16 19.21
C LYS A 625 18.70 -29.64 19.76
N SER A 626 18.78 -28.36 20.12
CA SER A 626 20.01 -27.71 20.54
C SER A 626 20.58 -28.26 21.86
N LYS A 627 21.84 -28.69 21.84
CA LYS A 627 22.56 -29.07 23.08
C LYS A 627 23.21 -27.88 23.78
N ILE A 628 23.18 -26.70 23.16
CA ILE A 628 23.89 -25.48 23.60
C ILE A 628 22.96 -24.37 24.10
N LEU A 629 21.64 -24.62 24.17
CA LEU A 629 20.69 -23.66 24.75
C LEU A 629 21.20 -23.16 26.11
N SER A 630 21.29 -21.83 26.22
CA SER A 630 21.94 -21.11 27.31
C SER A 630 20.95 -20.21 28.05
N SER A 631 20.00 -19.61 27.34
CA SER A 631 18.97 -18.75 27.91
C SER A 631 17.58 -19.04 27.33
N VAL A 632 16.57 -18.89 28.20
CA VAL A 632 15.15 -18.89 27.83
C VAL A 632 14.50 -17.73 28.58
N GLY A 633 13.99 -16.76 27.82
CA GLY A 633 13.41 -15.52 28.34
C GLY A 633 12.14 -15.76 29.13
N LEU A 634 11.80 -14.82 30.01
CA LEU A 634 10.64 -14.92 30.90
C LEU A 634 9.36 -15.25 30.10
N GLN A 635 8.51 -16.13 30.62
CA GLN A 635 7.21 -16.45 30.01
C GLN A 635 7.22 -16.96 28.55
N ALA A 636 8.38 -17.30 27.95
CA ALA A 636 8.46 -17.85 26.59
C ALA A 636 7.43 -18.97 26.28
N PHE A 637 7.22 -19.96 27.14
CA PHE A 637 6.21 -21.01 27.02
C PHE A 637 5.00 -20.89 27.99
N SER A 638 4.61 -19.67 28.40
CA SER A 638 3.44 -19.49 29.29
C SER A 638 2.14 -19.35 28.47
N GLY A 639 1.01 -19.85 28.96
CA GLY A 639 -0.28 -19.81 28.26
C GLY A 639 -0.41 -20.79 27.06
N ASN A 640 0.43 -21.81 26.98
CA ASN A 640 0.30 -22.88 25.98
C ASN A 640 -0.74 -23.95 26.41
N ALA A 641 -0.95 -24.96 25.56
CA ALA A 641 -1.90 -26.03 25.84
C ALA A 641 -1.55 -26.75 27.16
N SER A 642 -2.54 -27.16 27.94
CA SER A 642 -2.33 -27.88 29.21
C SER A 642 -1.61 -29.23 29.04
N ASN A 643 -1.71 -29.81 27.85
CA ASN A 643 -0.99 -31.01 27.43
C ASN A 643 0.32 -30.71 26.68
N ALA A 644 0.84 -29.48 26.71
CA ALA A 644 2.09 -29.14 26.05
C ALA A 644 3.28 -29.94 26.61
N VAL A 645 4.12 -30.44 25.70
CA VAL A 645 5.32 -31.21 26.01
C VAL A 645 6.52 -30.61 25.30
N ILE A 646 7.61 -30.40 26.04
CA ILE A 646 8.91 -29.99 25.53
C ILE A 646 9.84 -31.22 25.46
N ASN A 647 10.24 -31.60 24.26
CA ASN A 647 11.23 -32.63 24.00
C ASN A 647 12.62 -31.98 23.94
N ALA A 648 13.42 -32.23 24.97
CA ALA A 648 14.80 -31.77 25.09
C ALA A 648 15.77 -32.81 24.50
N PRO A 649 17.00 -32.43 24.10
CA PRO A 649 17.92 -33.39 23.53
C PRO A 649 18.44 -34.41 24.56
N LYS A 650 18.81 -35.60 24.08
CA LYS A 650 19.44 -36.66 24.89
C LYS A 650 20.61 -36.09 25.71
N GLY A 651 20.65 -36.46 26.99
CA GLY A 651 21.63 -35.98 27.97
C GLY A 651 21.43 -34.55 28.52
N ARG A 652 20.42 -33.78 28.08
CA ARG A 652 20.21 -32.38 28.53
C ARG A 652 18.97 -32.13 29.42
N LEU A 653 18.22 -33.17 29.80
CA LEU A 653 16.96 -33.03 30.55
C LEU A 653 17.09 -32.19 31.83
N LYS A 654 18.09 -32.48 32.69
CA LYS A 654 18.31 -31.75 33.96
C LYS A 654 18.54 -30.25 33.71
N LYS A 655 19.36 -29.90 32.71
CA LYS A 655 19.66 -28.50 32.35
C LYS A 655 18.41 -27.78 31.86
N TYR A 656 17.64 -28.41 30.98
CA TYR A 656 16.40 -27.85 30.44
C TYR A 656 15.33 -27.69 31.52
N LYS A 657 15.17 -28.67 32.42
CA LYS A 657 14.29 -28.54 33.58
C LYS A 657 14.69 -27.40 34.52
N LYS A 658 15.98 -27.15 34.73
CA LYS A 658 16.44 -26.00 35.54
C LYS A 658 16.13 -24.67 34.86
N MET A 659 16.37 -24.58 33.55
CA MET A 659 16.24 -23.35 32.76
C MET A 659 14.78 -23.00 32.47
N ILE A 660 13.99 -23.97 32.02
CA ILE A 660 12.57 -23.80 31.64
C ILE A 660 11.62 -24.17 32.79
N GLY A 661 12.04 -24.93 33.81
CA GLY A 661 11.11 -25.32 34.88
C GLY A 661 10.92 -24.29 35.98
N LYS A 662 11.88 -23.38 36.20
CA LYS A 662 11.81 -22.34 37.24
C LYS A 662 10.86 -21.20 36.90
N ASN A 663 10.77 -20.86 35.62
CA ASN A 663 10.09 -19.65 35.15
C ASN A 663 8.68 -19.91 34.58
N TYR A 664 8.14 -21.13 34.74
CA TYR A 664 6.95 -21.59 33.98
C TYR A 664 5.96 -22.44 34.78
N LYS A 665 4.68 -22.22 34.51
CA LYS A 665 3.54 -22.95 35.11
C LYS A 665 3.36 -24.38 34.54
N TYR A 666 3.98 -24.72 33.40
CA TYR A 666 3.81 -26.01 32.72
C TYR A 666 5.11 -26.85 32.80
N LYS A 667 5.12 -27.93 33.60
CA LYS A 667 6.34 -28.71 33.93
C LYS A 667 6.49 -30.04 33.15
N LYS A 668 6.13 -30.09 31.87
CA LYS A 668 6.25 -31.31 31.04
C LYS A 668 7.43 -31.23 30.08
N ILE A 669 8.63 -31.48 30.61
CA ILE A 669 9.88 -31.58 29.83
C ILE A 669 10.36 -33.02 29.87
N GLN A 670 10.55 -33.62 28.70
CA GLN A 670 10.97 -35.01 28.50
C GLN A 670 12.11 -35.11 27.47
N GLN A 671 12.59 -36.32 27.21
CA GLN A 671 13.67 -36.62 26.26
C GLN A 671 13.17 -37.45 25.08
#